data_AF-A0A9P6BZE0-F1
#
_entry.id   AF-A0A9P6BZE0-F1
#
_cell.length_a   1.000
_cell.length_b   1.000
_cell.length_c   1.000
_cell.angle_alpha   90.00
_cell.angle_beta   90.00
_cell.angle_gamma   90.00
#
_symmetry.space_group_name_H-M   'P 1'
#
loop_
_entity.id
_entity.type
_entity.pdbx_description
1 polymer ?
#
loop_
_entity_poly.entity_id
_entity_poly.type
_entity_poly.pdbx_seq_one_letter_code
_entity_poly.pdbx_strand_id
1 'polypeptide(L)'
;MSLPPTFCRYIIVGECPWGDRCKFRHDIVGCSCGLAIKQEHVKSHTRGRRHRQLLAELQARMAAGGVRDDAVPPPPNTQGLGDTQQDARRCPACRRYILASQYDLHMDSHMQQQRMRDIHDTILENEQDKGGIEVNWKNGVDFSVVQPDTILEVEVQVANTTTSAIALLTCRIGTKDVKEQDKFFTARLKGKSKLVHPNTPRTVRIRFVASEVGRYEDTLALIFTELQQRNTFIITRKVFATIGDPELHDRLKPETPYTRHKGPRMNITGRILPSTRPPEWSKPHWVERLPKYDVPAYVIEAAFGKQYRNAVQNIRRLMPTVFNTPSYGKWFQYLLYVEEEQMRQDLLAYAMTDVEIQADYPRYNLKVEGLAEGRPSVLVGDYILVSRTEEADDGKERTWYEGRVHRVLLDRVSLRFRDDFSAPRGMKFDVQFVFNRISYRRMYHILLNSFDPKRLLFPGPEHIQHSQRPTAAQKADLVLFNRKLEGDDEQLGAIAAILNMAPGSVPFIVFGPPGTGKTVTIVEAIQQILSSNPDHRILACAPSNSAADLIAQNLMNLGTSVVFRLNSITRNIEDLPKTLKPFSLYNENIVFAIPHAEELAKYRVVVSTCLSGGVPASLGLKRGHFSHIFIDEAGQGKEPEVMVPIKSIAGKDTNVVLAGDNQQLGPIVHSSTTKTLGLGKSYLTRLMAMDIYDIEGNKPGVPGGRGTTIVKLVKNFRSHPDILHFPNMQFYKNELQPCGDFAMVRSLEKVEDLPRRGFPIIFHGIVGKDEREKTSPSFFNADEVILVKKYCESLVYNRKNGIRPEHIGVITPYHAQRCKIKFLIDRNPKLEGITVGSVEQFQGQERRVIIISTVRSNENYIVSDIRRSLGFVADQRRFNVAITRAQALLIVVGNPTVLSLDPLWRGFMNYVYLRGGWKGRKIDWDPAAPLDADVPSYDAEMRSQAARDSEEMIARLKAMIVKKHEDEDLDIDALDVSDEEGSEDGAAGAVERPIIREYE
;
A
#
# COMPACT_ATOMS: atom_id res chain seq x y z
N MET A 1 -60.54 -1.65 16.22
CA MET A 1 -60.16 -3.00 16.68
C MET A 1 -58.70 -2.95 17.11
N SER A 2 -58.44 -3.50 18.30
CA SER A 2 -57.23 -3.46 19.14
C SER A 2 -55.86 -3.41 18.44
N LEU A 3 -55.07 -2.38 18.74
CA LEU A 3 -53.60 -2.40 18.63
C LEU A 3 -53.03 -3.56 19.47
N PRO A 4 -52.01 -4.30 19.00
CA PRO A 4 -51.45 -5.43 19.75
C PRO A 4 -50.69 -4.94 21.00
N PRO A 5 -50.64 -5.73 22.08
CA PRO A 5 -50.08 -5.30 23.36
C PRO A 5 -48.55 -5.15 23.28
N THR A 6 -48.06 -3.96 23.61
CA THR A 6 -46.65 -3.61 23.80
C THR A 6 -46.06 -4.45 24.93
N PHE A 7 -44.96 -5.15 24.68
CA PHE A 7 -44.29 -6.09 25.60
C PHE A 7 -43.94 -5.50 26.97
N CYS A 8 -43.81 -6.38 27.97
CA CYS A 8 -43.43 -6.00 29.33
C CYS A 8 -41.96 -5.55 29.39
N ARG A 9 -41.71 -4.29 29.77
CA ARG A 9 -40.33 -3.73 29.85
C ARG A 9 -39.49 -4.35 30.96
N TYR A 10 -40.11 -4.90 32.01
CA TYR A 10 -39.42 -5.47 33.17
C TYR A 10 -38.75 -6.81 32.88
N ILE A 11 -39.14 -7.49 31.80
CA ILE A 11 -38.57 -8.79 31.43
C ILE A 11 -37.18 -8.69 30.76
N ILE A 12 -36.80 -7.51 30.24
CA ILE A 12 -35.46 -7.28 29.67
C ILE A 12 -34.39 -7.27 30.78
N VAL A 13 -34.79 -7.08 32.04
CA VAL A 13 -33.89 -6.83 33.18
C VAL A 13 -33.88 -7.97 34.20
N GLY A 14 -34.58 -9.08 33.93
CA GLY A 14 -34.50 -10.30 34.75
C GLY A 14 -35.86 -10.89 35.11
N GLU A 15 -36.74 -10.14 35.78
CA GLU A 15 -38.05 -10.65 36.22
C GLU A 15 -39.14 -9.56 36.24
N CYS A 16 -40.37 -9.95 35.87
CA CYS A 16 -41.54 -9.08 35.96
C CYS A 16 -42.16 -9.17 37.37
N PRO A 17 -42.25 -8.07 38.14
CA PRO A 17 -42.74 -8.11 39.52
C PRO A 17 -44.23 -8.47 39.65
N TRP A 18 -44.97 -8.51 38.53
CA TRP A 18 -46.40 -8.88 38.51
C TRP A 18 -46.66 -10.32 38.05
N GLY A 19 -45.63 -11.09 37.67
CA GLY A 19 -45.74 -12.49 37.25
C GLY A 19 -46.90 -12.73 36.26
N ASP A 20 -47.72 -13.74 36.53
CA ASP A 20 -48.86 -14.14 35.69
C ASP A 20 -50.02 -13.11 35.67
N ARG A 21 -49.98 -12.07 36.50
CA ARG A 21 -51.00 -11.00 36.52
C ARG A 21 -50.66 -9.82 35.60
N CYS A 22 -49.52 -9.85 34.90
CA CYS A 22 -49.12 -8.78 34.00
C CYS A 22 -49.96 -8.78 32.71
N LYS A 23 -50.53 -7.63 32.36
CA LYS A 23 -51.34 -7.46 31.14
C LYS A 23 -50.53 -7.34 29.84
N PHE A 24 -49.20 -7.39 29.92
CA PHE A 24 -48.28 -7.23 28.80
C PHE A 24 -47.57 -8.55 28.47
N ARG A 25 -47.21 -8.72 27.20
CA ARG A 25 -46.56 -9.94 26.70
C ARG A 25 -45.19 -10.18 27.33
N HIS A 26 -44.95 -11.44 27.72
CA HIS A 26 -43.71 -11.93 28.33
C HIS A 26 -42.91 -12.88 27.43
N ASP A 27 -43.33 -13.09 26.19
CA ASP A 27 -42.72 -14.04 25.26
C ASP A 27 -41.42 -13.53 24.60
N ILE A 28 -40.87 -12.40 25.05
CA ILE A 28 -39.69 -11.72 24.48
C ILE A 28 -38.64 -11.59 25.57
N VAL A 29 -37.39 -11.99 25.32
CA VAL A 29 -36.26 -11.86 26.25
C VAL A 29 -35.16 -10.97 25.67
N GLY A 30 -34.43 -10.28 26.55
CA GLY A 30 -33.24 -9.51 26.18
C GLY A 30 -32.07 -10.42 25.84
N CYS A 31 -31.38 -10.13 24.74
CA CYS A 31 -30.19 -10.86 24.32
C CYS A 31 -28.92 -10.02 24.60
N SER A 32 -27.79 -10.66 24.89
CA SER A 32 -26.51 -9.99 25.21
C SER A 32 -25.97 -9.06 24.11
N CYS A 33 -26.48 -9.19 22.88
CA CYS A 33 -26.19 -8.27 21.78
C CYS A 33 -27.05 -6.99 21.78
N GLY A 34 -27.94 -6.80 22.76
CA GLY A 34 -28.78 -5.62 22.93
C GLY A 34 -30.15 -5.67 22.24
N LEU A 35 -30.54 -6.80 21.65
CA LEU A 35 -31.85 -6.97 20.99
C LEU A 35 -32.87 -7.70 21.89
N ALA A 36 -34.14 -7.31 21.80
CA ALA A 36 -35.26 -8.01 22.43
C ALA A 36 -35.87 -9.00 21.43
N ILE A 37 -35.94 -10.28 21.81
CA ILE A 37 -36.19 -11.39 20.88
C ILE A 37 -37.19 -12.34 21.48
N LYS A 38 -38.12 -12.87 20.69
CA LYS A 38 -39.03 -13.91 21.18
C LYS A 38 -38.26 -15.11 21.72
N GLN A 39 -38.70 -15.65 22.85
CA GLN A 39 -38.02 -16.71 23.58
C GLN A 39 -37.79 -17.97 22.71
N GLU A 40 -38.74 -18.30 21.84
CA GLU A 40 -38.64 -19.37 20.82
C GLU A 40 -37.52 -19.16 19.78
N HIS A 41 -37.15 -17.91 19.48
CA HIS A 41 -36.16 -17.57 18.45
C HIS A 41 -34.77 -17.22 19.03
N VAL A 42 -34.58 -17.29 20.34
CA VAL A 42 -33.30 -16.94 20.98
C VAL A 42 -32.18 -17.84 20.49
N LYS A 43 -32.41 -19.16 20.37
CA LYS A 43 -31.40 -20.12 19.92
C LYS A 43 -30.97 -19.92 18.46
N SER A 44 -31.89 -19.55 17.57
CA SER A 44 -31.57 -19.26 16.17
C SER A 44 -30.89 -17.89 16.02
N HIS A 45 -31.32 -16.90 16.81
CA HIS A 45 -30.69 -15.59 16.86
C HIS A 45 -29.25 -15.66 17.36
N THR A 46 -28.97 -16.31 18.49
CA THR A 46 -27.62 -16.35 19.09
C THR A 46 -26.60 -17.05 18.19
N ARG A 47 -27.04 -17.94 17.29
CA ARG A 47 -26.20 -18.58 16.27
C ARG A 47 -26.06 -17.77 14.97
N GLY A 48 -26.93 -16.78 14.76
CA GLY A 48 -26.99 -15.95 13.55
C GLY A 48 -25.88 -14.91 13.43
N ARG A 49 -25.55 -14.51 12.20
CA ARG A 49 -24.50 -13.49 11.93
C ARG A 49 -24.79 -12.14 12.60
N ARG A 50 -26.07 -11.73 12.66
CA ARG A 50 -26.49 -10.44 13.24
C ARG A 50 -26.19 -10.32 14.74
N HIS A 51 -26.30 -11.42 15.49
CA HIS A 51 -25.97 -11.46 16.92
C HIS A 51 -24.47 -11.27 17.16
N ARG A 52 -23.63 -11.99 16.39
CA ARG A 52 -22.16 -11.89 16.44
C ARG A 52 -21.66 -10.49 16.07
N GLN A 53 -22.28 -9.87 15.07
CA GLN A 53 -21.89 -8.54 14.61
C GLN A 53 -22.19 -7.45 15.66
N LEU A 54 -23.37 -7.50 16.29
CA LEU A 54 -23.76 -6.57 17.35
C LEU A 54 -22.92 -6.76 18.63
N LEU A 55 -22.55 -8.00 18.96
CA LEU A 55 -21.62 -8.27 20.06
C LEU A 55 -20.22 -7.71 19.79
N ALA A 56 -19.71 -7.86 18.56
CA ALA A 56 -18.42 -7.28 18.17
C ALA A 56 -18.43 -5.74 18.23
N GLU A 57 -19.53 -5.11 17.82
CA GLU A 57 -19.72 -3.65 17.95
C GLU A 57 -19.78 -3.18 19.41
N LEU A 58 -20.48 -3.92 20.27
CA LEU A 58 -20.55 -3.64 21.71
C LEU A 58 -19.17 -3.83 22.39
N GLN A 59 -18.43 -4.87 22.03
CA GLN A 59 -17.06 -5.11 22.52
C GLN A 59 -16.09 -4.02 22.06
N ALA A 60 -16.20 -3.57 20.81
CA ALA A 60 -15.39 -2.46 20.30
C ALA A 60 -15.69 -1.13 21.01
N ARG A 61 -16.96 -0.88 21.38
CA ARG A 61 -17.37 0.29 22.17
C ARG A 61 -16.83 0.26 23.59
N MET A 62 -16.81 -0.90 24.23
CA MET A 62 -16.28 -1.07 25.59
C MET A 62 -14.75 -0.95 25.63
N ALA A 63 -14.04 -1.37 24.58
CA ALA A 63 -12.59 -1.23 24.49
C ALA A 63 -12.08 0.22 24.32
N ALA A 64 -12.96 1.16 23.94
CA ALA A 64 -12.58 2.54 23.63
C ALA A 64 -12.60 3.52 24.84
N GLY A 65 -13.09 3.09 26.01
CA GLY A 65 -13.17 3.93 27.21
C GLY A 65 -12.09 3.62 28.24
N GLY A 66 -10.96 4.32 28.20
CA GLY A 66 -9.94 4.23 29.26
C GLY A 66 -8.82 5.27 29.14
N VAL A 67 -8.95 6.40 29.86
CA VAL A 67 -7.88 7.36 30.15
C VAL A 67 -7.70 7.41 31.67
N ARG A 68 -6.44 7.45 32.13
CA ARG A 68 -6.07 7.60 33.55
C ARG A 68 -5.81 9.06 33.91
N ASP A 69 -6.26 9.42 35.10
CA ASP A 69 -6.07 10.66 35.85
C ASP A 69 -4.64 10.82 36.37
N ASP A 70 -4.22 12.07 36.56
CA ASP A 70 -3.61 12.54 37.81
C ASP A 70 -4.03 14.01 38.10
N ALA A 71 -4.62 14.17 39.30
CA ALA A 71 -4.70 15.34 40.20
C ALA A 71 -5.53 16.61 39.84
N VAL A 72 -6.78 16.70 40.34
CA VAL A 72 -7.47 17.90 40.93
C VAL A 72 -8.57 17.43 41.94
N PRO A 73 -8.88 18.13 43.06
CA PRO A 73 -9.69 17.64 44.21
C PRO A 73 -11.23 17.65 44.02
N PRO A 74 -12.03 17.12 44.98
CA PRO A 74 -13.37 16.59 44.70
C PRO A 74 -14.51 17.61 44.85
N PRO A 75 -15.65 17.41 44.16
CA PRO A 75 -16.95 17.93 44.59
C PRO A 75 -17.92 16.80 45.04
N PRO A 76 -19.02 17.15 45.72
CA PRO A 76 -19.64 16.32 46.75
C PRO A 76 -20.72 15.37 46.25
N ASN A 77 -20.87 14.28 47.02
CA ASN A 77 -22.05 13.43 47.24
C ASN A 77 -23.13 13.36 46.15
N THR A 78 -23.21 12.19 45.50
CA THR A 78 -24.49 11.55 45.18
C THR A 78 -24.35 10.05 45.37
N GLN A 79 -25.02 9.53 46.41
CA GLN A 79 -25.23 8.11 46.67
C GLN A 79 -26.12 7.50 45.58
N GLY A 80 -25.81 6.26 45.17
CA GLY A 80 -26.79 5.35 44.54
C GLY A 80 -26.42 4.84 43.15
N LEU A 81 -25.43 3.93 43.05
CA LEU A 81 -25.32 2.97 41.95
C LEU A 81 -24.83 1.63 42.52
N GLY A 82 -25.73 0.65 42.55
CA GLY A 82 -25.45 -0.73 42.92
C GLY A 82 -24.97 -1.56 41.73
N ASP A 83 -23.94 -2.35 42.00
CA ASP A 83 -23.60 -3.67 41.43
C ASP A 83 -23.59 -3.87 39.91
N THR A 84 -22.52 -3.41 39.26
CA THR A 84 -21.89 -4.11 38.11
C THR A 84 -20.36 -3.91 38.07
N GLN A 85 -19.72 -3.83 39.24
CA GLN A 85 -18.26 -3.69 39.38
C GLN A 85 -17.56 -4.93 39.97
N GLN A 86 -18.24 -6.09 40.06
CA GLN A 86 -17.68 -7.25 40.75
C GLN A 86 -16.92 -8.27 39.89
N ASP A 87 -16.92 -8.14 38.55
CA ASP A 87 -16.33 -9.19 37.69
C ASP A 87 -15.18 -8.71 36.79
N ALA A 88 -14.47 -7.65 37.18
CA ALA A 88 -13.27 -7.19 36.51
C ALA A 88 -12.03 -7.40 37.39
N ARG A 89 -11.13 -8.29 36.98
CA ARG A 89 -9.85 -8.55 37.63
C ARG A 89 -8.80 -7.57 37.13
N ARG A 90 -8.05 -6.97 38.04
CA ARG A 90 -6.92 -6.10 37.67
C ARG A 90 -5.74 -6.97 37.26
N CYS A 91 -5.34 -6.90 36.00
CA CYS A 91 -4.14 -7.59 35.52
C CYS A 91 -2.91 -7.02 36.24
N PRO A 92 -2.07 -7.85 36.89
CA PRO A 92 -0.86 -7.38 37.58
C PRO A 92 0.19 -6.85 36.60
N ALA A 93 0.23 -7.34 35.36
CA ALA A 93 1.22 -6.96 34.36
C ALA A 93 0.96 -5.59 33.72
N CYS A 94 -0.25 -5.33 33.20
CA CYS A 94 -0.57 -4.05 32.55
C CYS A 94 -1.38 -3.09 33.42
N ARG A 95 -1.77 -3.52 34.64
CA ARG A 95 -2.57 -2.75 35.61
C ARG A 95 -3.94 -2.31 35.08
N ARG A 96 -4.44 -2.94 33.99
CA ARG A 96 -5.79 -2.73 33.44
C ARG A 96 -6.79 -3.65 34.13
N TYR A 97 -8.02 -3.19 34.30
CA TYR A 97 -9.12 -4.02 34.77
C TYR A 97 -9.71 -4.76 33.57
N ILE A 98 -9.66 -6.08 33.63
CA ILE A 98 -10.07 -6.99 32.56
C ILE A 98 -11.22 -7.82 33.10
N LEU A 99 -12.28 -7.95 32.33
CA LEU A 99 -13.42 -8.80 32.68
C LEU A 99 -12.92 -10.23 32.96
N ALA A 100 -13.45 -10.88 34.00
CA ALA A 100 -13.04 -12.20 34.43
C ALA A 100 -13.08 -13.23 33.28
N SER A 101 -14.07 -13.11 32.39
CA SER A 101 -14.24 -13.95 31.19
C SER A 101 -13.16 -13.75 30.10
N GLN A 102 -12.41 -12.65 30.14
CA GLN A 102 -11.32 -12.33 29.22
C GLN A 102 -9.96 -12.31 29.91
N TYR A 103 -9.93 -12.54 31.24
CA TYR A 103 -8.73 -12.42 32.04
C TYR A 103 -7.69 -13.46 31.65
N ASP A 104 -8.11 -14.70 31.40
CA ASP A 104 -7.20 -15.79 31.04
C ASP A 104 -6.59 -15.56 29.64
N LEU A 105 -7.40 -15.24 28.63
CA LEU A 105 -6.92 -14.83 27.29
C LEU A 105 -5.99 -13.62 27.31
N HIS A 106 -6.26 -12.65 28.19
CA HIS A 106 -5.43 -11.47 28.38
C HIS A 106 -4.10 -11.81 29.09
N MET A 107 -4.15 -12.68 30.09
CA MET A 107 -2.96 -13.18 30.78
C MET A 107 -2.11 -14.05 29.87
N ASP A 108 -2.72 -14.88 29.01
CA ASP A 108 -2.04 -15.65 27.97
C ASP A 108 -1.29 -14.74 27.00
N SER A 109 -1.89 -13.61 26.59
CA SER A 109 -1.18 -12.62 25.77
C SER A 109 0.04 -12.01 26.48
N HIS A 110 -0.05 -11.75 27.79
CA HIS A 110 1.09 -11.27 28.57
C HIS A 110 2.15 -12.34 28.77
N MET A 111 1.75 -13.57 29.08
CA MET A 111 2.65 -14.72 29.18
C MET A 111 3.34 -15.01 27.86
N GLN A 112 2.65 -14.89 26.72
CA GLN A 112 3.24 -15.05 25.41
C GLN A 112 4.23 -13.92 25.09
N GLN A 113 3.90 -12.68 25.41
CA GLN A 113 4.83 -11.54 25.25
C GLN A 113 6.05 -11.61 26.19
N GLN A 114 5.88 -12.19 27.37
CA GLN A 114 6.96 -12.41 28.33
C GLN A 114 7.84 -13.57 27.87
N ARG A 115 7.25 -14.72 27.50
CA ARG A 115 7.99 -15.84 26.89
C ARG A 115 8.79 -15.42 25.67
N MET A 116 8.21 -14.62 24.77
CA MET A 116 8.94 -14.09 23.61
C MET A 116 10.12 -13.18 23.99
N ARG A 117 9.98 -12.40 25.06
CA ARG A 117 11.07 -11.56 25.59
C ARG A 117 12.16 -12.42 26.23
N ASP A 118 11.77 -13.37 27.07
CA ASP A 118 12.72 -14.28 27.72
C ASP A 118 13.51 -15.10 26.68
N ILE A 119 12.84 -15.56 25.61
CA ILE A 119 13.47 -16.22 24.44
C ILE A 119 14.45 -15.27 23.75
N HIS A 120 14.05 -14.02 23.48
CA HIS A 120 14.89 -13.03 22.82
C HIS A 120 16.12 -12.66 23.65
N ASP A 121 15.94 -12.45 24.95
CA ASP A 121 17.01 -12.13 25.90
C ASP A 121 17.99 -13.31 26.01
N THR A 122 17.50 -14.55 26.01
CA THR A 122 18.34 -15.77 25.98
C THR A 122 19.18 -15.84 24.69
N ILE A 123 18.62 -15.48 23.54
CA ILE A 123 19.36 -15.44 22.26
C ILE A 123 20.45 -14.36 22.32
N LEU A 124 20.12 -13.16 22.80
CA LEU A 124 21.09 -12.07 22.95
C LEU A 124 22.21 -12.42 23.93
N GLU A 125 21.90 -13.13 25.01
CA GLU A 125 22.88 -13.64 25.97
C GLU A 125 23.79 -14.72 25.36
N ASN A 126 23.26 -15.57 24.47
CA ASN A 126 24.06 -16.55 23.73
C ASN A 126 24.93 -15.90 22.63
N GLU A 127 24.55 -14.73 22.12
CA GLU A 127 25.37 -13.96 21.18
C GLU A 127 26.56 -13.26 21.84
N GLN A 128 26.67 -13.21 23.17
CA GLN A 128 27.82 -12.61 23.86
C GLN A 128 28.94 -13.62 24.12
N ASP A 129 30.18 -13.13 24.14
CA ASP A 129 31.33 -13.90 24.67
C ASP A 129 31.05 -14.21 26.16
N LYS A 130 31.22 -15.47 26.58
CA LYS A 130 30.97 -15.90 27.97
C LYS A 130 31.79 -17.11 28.36
N GLY A 131 31.88 -17.38 29.67
CA GLY A 131 32.69 -18.48 30.21
C GLY A 131 34.20 -18.32 29.96
N GLY A 132 34.69 -17.09 29.80
CA GLY A 132 36.10 -16.80 29.49
C GLY A 132 36.56 -17.26 28.10
N ILE A 133 35.62 -17.48 27.17
CA ILE A 133 35.90 -17.73 25.76
C ILE A 133 35.61 -16.46 24.96
N GLU A 134 36.58 -16.03 24.17
CA GLU A 134 36.43 -14.97 23.18
C GLU A 134 36.37 -15.57 21.78
N VAL A 135 35.31 -15.24 21.03
CA VAL A 135 35.16 -15.66 19.63
C VAL A 135 35.30 -14.44 18.74
N ASN A 136 36.22 -14.48 17.77
CA ASN A 136 36.34 -13.42 16.78
C ASN A 136 35.05 -13.33 15.92
N TRP A 137 34.84 -12.22 15.20
CA TRP A 137 33.56 -11.92 14.53
C TRP A 137 32.37 -11.63 15.48
N LYS A 138 32.56 -10.72 16.45
CA LYS A 138 31.54 -10.36 17.46
C LYS A 138 30.17 -9.94 16.88
N ASN A 139 30.15 -9.38 15.66
CA ASN A 139 28.92 -8.97 14.96
C ASN A 139 28.36 -10.03 13.99
N GLY A 140 28.88 -11.26 14.02
CA GLY A 140 28.61 -12.31 13.06
C GLY A 140 29.65 -12.40 11.93
N VAL A 141 29.65 -13.53 11.23
CA VAL A 141 30.55 -13.82 10.11
C VAL A 141 29.89 -13.42 8.80
N ASP A 142 30.45 -12.40 8.14
CA ASP A 142 29.98 -11.88 6.86
C ASP A 142 30.89 -12.36 5.72
N PHE A 143 30.35 -13.21 4.85
CA PHE A 143 31.03 -13.68 3.65
C PHE A 143 31.02 -12.65 2.49
N SER A 144 30.45 -11.46 2.73
CA SER A 144 30.26 -10.38 1.75
C SER A 144 29.39 -10.81 0.56
N VAL A 145 29.41 -10.01 -0.51
CA VAL A 145 28.73 -10.33 -1.77
C VAL A 145 29.64 -11.21 -2.62
N VAL A 146 29.12 -12.33 -3.10
CA VAL A 146 29.87 -13.34 -3.85
C VAL A 146 29.14 -13.79 -5.10
N GLN A 147 29.90 -14.18 -6.12
CA GLN A 147 29.33 -14.72 -7.35
C GLN A 147 28.74 -16.13 -7.11
N PRO A 148 27.72 -16.53 -7.89
CA PRO A 148 27.14 -17.88 -7.83
C PRO A 148 28.20 -18.97 -7.94
N ASP A 149 27.97 -20.10 -7.25
CA ASP A 149 28.83 -21.30 -7.27
C ASP A 149 30.26 -21.08 -6.74
N THR A 150 30.55 -19.93 -6.15
CA THR A 150 31.82 -19.65 -5.49
C THR A 150 31.85 -20.36 -4.14
N ILE A 151 32.87 -21.18 -3.91
CA ILE A 151 33.12 -21.80 -2.60
C ILE A 151 33.95 -20.84 -1.77
N LEU A 152 33.44 -20.44 -0.61
CA LEU A 152 34.18 -19.61 0.35
C LEU A 152 34.42 -20.36 1.65
N GLU A 153 35.58 -20.12 2.25
CA GLU A 153 35.93 -20.61 3.58
C GLU A 153 36.39 -19.44 4.45
N VAL A 154 35.80 -19.30 5.64
CA VAL A 154 36.22 -18.32 6.66
C VAL A 154 36.62 -19.06 7.93
N GLU A 155 37.71 -18.62 8.54
CA GLU A 155 38.23 -19.17 9.79
C GLU A 155 37.79 -18.30 10.98
N VAL A 156 37.03 -18.90 11.90
CA VAL A 156 36.61 -18.33 13.19
C VAL A 156 37.55 -18.82 14.27
N GLN A 157 38.22 -17.89 14.94
CA GLN A 157 39.11 -18.16 16.06
C GLN A 157 38.35 -18.10 17.39
N VAL A 158 38.63 -19.09 18.23
CA VAL A 158 38.10 -19.26 19.57
C VAL A 158 39.27 -19.23 20.53
N ALA A 159 39.40 -18.14 21.29
CA ALA A 159 40.45 -17.93 22.27
C ALA A 159 39.92 -18.18 23.68
N ASN A 160 40.76 -18.77 24.53
CA ASN A 160 40.46 -18.96 25.94
C ASN A 160 41.28 -17.97 26.79
N THR A 161 40.58 -17.15 27.58
CA THR A 161 41.15 -16.13 28.47
C THR A 161 41.16 -16.57 29.93
N THR A 162 40.73 -17.80 30.24
CA THR A 162 40.80 -18.35 31.60
C THR A 162 42.16 -18.98 31.89
N THR A 163 42.36 -19.44 33.11
CA THR A 163 43.56 -20.15 33.56
C THR A 163 43.48 -21.67 33.34
N SER A 164 42.32 -22.22 32.97
CA SER A 164 42.07 -23.65 32.81
C SER A 164 41.64 -24.00 31.38
N ALA A 165 41.87 -25.23 30.92
CA ALA A 165 41.44 -25.65 29.59
C ALA A 165 39.91 -25.81 29.52
N ILE A 166 39.31 -25.34 28.43
CA ILE A 166 37.86 -25.47 28.14
C ILE A 166 37.69 -26.37 26.92
N ALA A 167 36.75 -27.32 26.96
CA ALA A 167 36.50 -28.23 25.84
C ALA A 167 35.44 -27.65 24.90
N LEU A 168 35.76 -27.47 23.62
CA LEU A 168 34.81 -27.20 22.55
C LEU A 168 34.25 -28.55 22.05
N LEU A 169 33.05 -28.89 22.50
CA LEU A 169 32.44 -30.20 22.23
C LEU A 169 31.98 -30.32 20.78
N THR A 170 31.38 -29.26 20.24
CA THR A 170 30.87 -29.25 18.86
C THR A 170 30.75 -27.83 18.29
N CYS A 171 30.91 -27.73 16.97
CA CYS A 171 30.59 -26.56 16.16
C CYS A 171 29.62 -26.97 15.04
N ARG A 172 28.44 -26.37 14.95
CA ARG A 172 27.44 -26.72 13.92
C ARG A 172 26.77 -25.49 13.33
N ILE A 173 26.39 -25.59 12.05
CA ILE A 173 25.54 -24.61 11.37
C ILE A 173 24.10 -25.15 11.31
N GLY A 174 23.16 -24.30 11.70
CA GLY A 174 21.73 -24.51 11.57
C GLY A 174 21.13 -25.44 12.62
N THR A 175 19.87 -25.16 12.95
CA THR A 175 19.05 -25.81 13.98
C THR A 175 17.98 -26.74 13.41
N LYS A 176 17.84 -26.87 12.07
CA LYS A 176 16.90 -27.81 11.41
C LYS A 176 17.62 -29.10 10.97
N ASP A 177 17.02 -30.26 11.24
CA ASP A 177 17.45 -31.58 10.72
C ASP A 177 17.16 -31.68 9.22
N VAL A 178 17.86 -30.87 8.43
CA VAL A 178 17.94 -31.03 6.98
C VAL A 178 19.17 -31.89 6.70
N LYS A 179 19.07 -32.85 5.78
CA LYS A 179 20.20 -33.68 5.34
C LYS A 179 21.42 -32.78 5.07
N GLU A 180 22.62 -33.17 5.48
CA GLU A 180 23.85 -32.36 5.33
C GLU A 180 24.09 -31.85 3.89
N GLN A 181 23.54 -32.54 2.89
CA GLN A 181 23.65 -32.19 1.47
C GLN A 181 22.86 -30.94 1.07
N ASP A 182 21.91 -30.45 1.88
CA ASP A 182 21.04 -29.30 1.59
C ASP A 182 21.41 -28.04 2.41
N LYS A 183 22.52 -28.05 3.17
CA LYS A 183 22.97 -26.90 3.97
C LYS A 183 23.90 -25.98 3.16
N PHE A 184 23.55 -24.71 3.01
CA PHE A 184 24.38 -23.69 2.33
C PHE A 184 25.66 -23.35 3.10
N PHE A 185 25.61 -23.47 4.43
CA PHE A 185 26.72 -23.23 5.34
C PHE A 185 27.08 -24.53 6.09
N THR A 186 28.37 -24.81 6.24
CA THR A 186 28.88 -25.94 7.02
C THR A 186 30.02 -25.49 7.93
N ALA A 187 30.14 -26.04 9.14
CA ALA A 187 31.20 -25.69 10.09
C ALA A 187 31.96 -26.94 10.54
N ARG A 188 33.29 -26.86 10.59
CA ARG A 188 34.18 -27.94 11.07
C ARG A 188 35.34 -27.38 11.88
N LEU A 189 35.71 -28.07 12.96
CA LEU A 189 36.89 -27.74 13.77
C LEU A 189 38.18 -28.14 13.02
N LYS A 190 39.18 -27.26 13.03
CA LYS A 190 40.50 -27.52 12.43
C LYS A 190 41.39 -28.25 13.44
N GLY A 191 41.73 -29.50 13.17
CA GLY A 191 42.53 -30.37 14.04
C GLY A 191 41.68 -31.36 14.87
N LYS A 192 42.33 -32.32 15.54
CA LYS A 192 41.66 -33.40 16.32
C LYS A 192 41.34 -33.03 17.77
N SER A 193 42.12 -32.11 18.36
CA SER A 193 41.95 -31.73 19.77
C SER A 193 40.76 -30.80 19.96
N LYS A 194 39.88 -31.16 20.91
CA LYS A 194 38.71 -30.38 21.33
C LYS A 194 39.04 -29.39 22.45
N LEU A 195 40.25 -29.42 23.00
CA LEU A 195 40.66 -28.56 24.12
C LEU A 195 41.13 -27.19 23.61
N VAL A 196 40.58 -26.13 24.19
CA VAL A 196 41.00 -24.74 24.02
C VAL A 196 41.83 -24.36 25.25
N HIS A 197 43.16 -24.42 25.14
CA HIS A 197 44.05 -24.06 26.24
C HIS A 197 44.24 -22.54 26.33
N PRO A 198 44.60 -22.01 27.51
CA PRO A 198 45.03 -20.63 27.65
C PRO A 198 46.15 -20.31 26.66
N ASN A 199 46.06 -19.17 25.96
CA ASN A 199 47.03 -18.68 24.96
C ASN A 199 47.15 -19.47 23.63
N THR A 200 46.40 -20.56 23.42
CA THR A 200 46.38 -21.28 22.13
C THR A 200 44.97 -21.32 21.54
N PRO A 201 44.62 -20.36 20.67
CA PRO A 201 43.28 -20.29 20.09
C PRO A 201 43.01 -21.46 19.14
N ARG A 202 41.77 -21.93 19.11
CA ARG A 202 41.29 -22.95 18.17
C ARG A 202 40.59 -22.30 16.98
N THR A 203 40.59 -22.98 15.85
CA THR A 203 40.00 -22.46 14.61
C THR A 203 38.85 -23.33 14.13
N VAL A 204 37.68 -22.73 13.98
CA VAL A 204 36.49 -23.32 13.35
C VAL A 204 36.40 -22.79 11.92
N ARG A 205 36.41 -23.68 10.94
CA ARG A 205 36.27 -23.33 9.52
C ARG A 205 34.80 -23.40 9.11
N ILE A 206 34.29 -22.31 8.56
CA ILE A 206 32.94 -22.22 8.00
C ILE A 206 33.06 -22.18 6.48
N ARG A 207 32.37 -23.08 5.80
CA ARG A 207 32.29 -23.14 4.34
C ARG A 207 30.90 -22.74 3.87
N PHE A 208 30.83 -21.88 2.86
CA PHE A 208 29.59 -21.44 2.21
C PHE A 208 29.60 -21.76 0.71
N VAL A 209 28.49 -22.31 0.19
CA VAL A 209 28.24 -22.55 -1.24
C VAL A 209 26.75 -22.36 -1.55
N ALA A 210 26.44 -21.53 -2.53
CA ALA A 210 25.08 -21.36 -3.05
C ALA A 210 25.10 -20.93 -4.54
N SER A 211 24.09 -21.37 -5.28
CA SER A 211 23.96 -21.12 -6.73
C SER A 211 22.91 -20.06 -7.06
N GLU A 212 21.94 -19.83 -6.17
CA GLU A 212 20.82 -18.91 -6.40
C GLU A 212 21.12 -17.52 -5.84
N VAL A 213 20.67 -16.47 -6.54
CA VAL A 213 20.88 -15.07 -6.13
C VAL A 213 20.02 -14.73 -4.92
N GLY A 214 20.62 -14.04 -3.96
CA GLY A 214 19.96 -13.57 -2.76
C GLY A 214 20.83 -13.70 -1.51
N ARG A 215 20.25 -13.31 -0.39
CA ARG A 215 20.88 -13.31 0.93
C ARG A 215 20.55 -14.58 1.69
N TYR A 216 21.60 -15.19 2.22
CA TYR A 216 21.57 -16.41 3.02
C TYR A 216 22.01 -16.05 4.43
N GLU A 217 21.23 -16.44 5.43
CA GLU A 217 21.54 -16.23 6.84
C GLU A 217 21.34 -17.55 7.60
N ASP A 218 22.23 -17.85 8.55
CA ASP A 218 22.13 -18.98 9.47
C ASP A 218 22.82 -18.64 10.81
N THR A 219 22.79 -19.55 11.79
CA THR A 219 23.44 -19.40 13.10
C THR A 219 24.48 -20.49 13.32
N LEU A 220 25.72 -20.09 13.59
CA LEU A 220 26.78 -20.95 14.12
C LEU A 220 26.56 -21.12 15.63
N ALA A 221 26.44 -22.36 16.09
CA ALA A 221 26.43 -22.69 17.50
C ALA A 221 27.76 -23.37 17.90
N LEU A 222 28.40 -22.83 18.94
CA LEU A 222 29.62 -23.34 19.56
C LEU A 222 29.30 -23.77 20.99
N ILE A 223 29.48 -25.06 21.30
CA ILE A 223 29.13 -25.63 22.61
C ILE A 223 30.42 -25.95 23.37
N PHE A 224 30.52 -25.40 24.58
CA PHE A 224 31.70 -25.48 25.44
C PHE A 224 31.37 -26.15 26.77
N THR A 225 32.33 -26.87 27.33
CA THR A 225 32.27 -27.38 28.72
C THR A 225 33.53 -26.99 29.47
N GLU A 226 33.34 -26.37 30.63
CA GLU A 226 34.41 -26.09 31.58
C GLU A 226 34.75 -27.36 32.37
N LEU A 227 36.00 -27.84 32.25
CA LEU A 227 36.40 -29.15 32.79
C LEU A 227 36.41 -29.20 34.32
N GLN A 228 36.69 -28.07 35.00
CA GLN A 228 36.78 -28.01 36.46
C GLN A 228 35.41 -27.97 37.15
N GLN A 229 34.47 -27.21 36.58
CA GLN A 229 33.14 -27.01 37.17
C GLN A 229 32.05 -27.89 36.51
N ARG A 230 32.41 -28.63 35.44
CA ARG A 230 31.50 -29.39 34.57
C ARG A 230 30.30 -28.57 34.08
N ASN A 231 30.49 -27.26 33.92
CA ASN A 231 29.45 -26.37 33.44
C ASN A 231 29.51 -26.26 31.91
N THR A 232 28.37 -26.42 31.23
CA THR A 232 28.28 -26.38 29.77
C THR A 232 27.53 -25.12 29.33
N PHE A 233 28.11 -24.38 28.39
CA PHE A 233 27.54 -23.14 27.86
C PHE A 233 27.68 -23.05 26.34
N ILE A 234 26.88 -22.17 25.71
CA ILE A 234 26.81 -22.03 24.26
C ILE A 234 27.09 -20.59 23.86
N ILE A 235 27.93 -20.41 22.84
CA ILE A 235 28.11 -19.13 22.16
C ILE A 235 27.57 -19.26 20.73
N THR A 236 26.69 -18.35 20.33
CA THR A 236 26.09 -18.31 18.99
C THR A 236 26.60 -17.12 18.18
N ARG A 237 26.86 -17.32 16.89
CA ARG A 237 27.26 -16.25 15.96
C ARG A 237 26.40 -16.33 14.70
N LYS A 238 25.85 -15.21 14.24
CA LYS A 238 25.17 -15.16 12.94
C LYS A 238 26.18 -15.35 11.83
N VAL A 239 25.84 -16.15 10.83
CA VAL A 239 26.61 -16.30 9.60
C VAL A 239 25.73 -15.85 8.44
N PHE A 240 26.27 -15.03 7.54
CA PHE A 240 25.51 -14.58 6.39
C PHE A 240 26.39 -14.32 5.17
N ALA A 241 25.78 -14.47 4.00
CA ALA A 241 26.40 -14.33 2.70
C ALA A 241 25.37 -13.82 1.70
N THR A 242 25.79 -13.04 0.70
CA THR A 242 24.90 -12.59 -0.37
C THR A 242 25.42 -13.08 -1.71
N ILE A 243 24.67 -13.92 -2.42
CA ILE A 243 25.02 -14.30 -3.78
C ILE A 243 24.53 -13.23 -4.74
N GLY A 244 25.45 -12.57 -5.44
CA GLY A 244 25.15 -11.49 -6.37
C GLY A 244 26.40 -10.90 -7.02
N ASP A 245 26.21 -9.83 -7.79
CA ASP A 245 27.31 -9.08 -8.41
C ASP A 245 27.89 -8.07 -7.39
N PRO A 246 29.16 -8.21 -6.96
CA PRO A 246 29.77 -7.32 -5.97
C PRO A 246 29.83 -5.86 -6.40
N GLU A 247 30.13 -5.58 -7.68
CA GLU A 247 30.25 -4.21 -8.19
C GLU A 247 28.89 -3.51 -8.22
N LEU A 248 27.83 -4.23 -8.58
CA LEU A 248 26.47 -3.69 -8.57
C LEU A 248 25.97 -3.45 -7.15
N HIS A 249 26.27 -4.37 -6.21
CA HIS A 249 25.90 -4.18 -4.81
C HIS A 249 26.60 -2.96 -4.20
N ASP A 250 27.90 -2.79 -4.45
CA ASP A 250 28.66 -1.65 -3.96
C ASP A 250 28.11 -0.31 -4.47
N ARG A 251 27.61 -0.29 -5.71
CA ARG A 251 26.96 0.87 -6.32
C ARG A 251 25.56 1.16 -5.78
N LEU A 252 24.85 0.14 -5.32
CA LEU A 252 23.46 0.26 -4.86
C LEU A 252 23.35 0.53 -3.36
N LYS A 253 24.40 0.23 -2.59
CA LYS A 253 24.43 0.39 -1.13
C LYS A 253 24.01 1.81 -0.69
N PRO A 254 23.42 1.97 0.52
CA PRO A 254 23.11 3.28 1.04
C PRO A 254 24.37 4.14 1.17
N GLU A 255 24.32 5.40 0.75
CA GLU A 255 25.46 6.33 0.94
C GLU A 255 25.75 6.57 2.42
N THR A 256 24.71 6.69 3.25
CA THR A 256 24.81 6.78 4.72
C THR A 256 23.60 6.13 5.40
N PRO A 257 23.71 5.69 6.68
CA PRO A 257 22.60 5.12 7.44
C PRO A 257 21.42 6.08 7.61
N TYR A 258 20.20 5.53 7.59
CA TYR A 258 18.99 6.34 7.71
C TYR A 258 18.85 7.01 9.08
N THR A 259 18.58 8.32 9.09
CA THR A 259 18.20 9.07 10.30
C THR A 259 16.83 9.72 10.11
N ARG A 260 15.97 9.62 11.15
CA ARG A 260 14.62 10.18 11.08
C ARG A 260 14.68 11.70 11.17
N HIS A 261 14.51 12.38 10.03
CA HIS A 261 14.43 13.83 10.01
C HIS A 261 13.09 14.32 10.58
N LYS A 262 13.13 15.21 11.57
CA LYS A 262 11.98 16.02 11.99
C LYS A 262 12.25 17.42 11.48
N GLY A 263 11.52 17.85 10.47
CA GLY A 263 11.67 19.20 9.93
C GLY A 263 11.55 20.27 11.03
N PRO A 264 12.28 21.39 10.91
CA PRO A 264 12.20 22.51 11.83
C PRO A 264 10.77 23.06 11.92
N ARG A 265 10.30 23.34 13.14
CA ARG A 265 9.02 24.03 13.35
C ARG A 265 9.24 25.53 13.16
N MET A 266 8.81 26.04 12.00
CA MET A 266 8.83 27.48 11.72
C MET A 266 7.44 28.08 11.97
N ASN A 267 7.41 29.18 12.72
CA ASN A 267 6.24 30.05 12.79
C ASN A 267 6.35 31.11 11.70
N ILE A 268 5.39 31.13 10.78
CA ILE A 268 5.25 32.23 9.80
C ILE A 268 4.57 33.39 10.51
N THR A 269 5.35 34.18 11.23
CA THR A 269 4.93 35.49 11.76
C THR A 269 5.57 36.59 10.93
N GLY A 270 4.86 37.70 10.73
CA GLY A 270 5.36 38.87 10.00
C GLY A 270 4.81 39.05 8.57
N ARG A 271 5.43 39.95 7.81
CA ARG A 271 4.92 40.40 6.51
C ARG A 271 5.28 39.41 5.40
N ILE A 272 4.29 38.98 4.62
CA ILE A 272 4.50 38.17 3.41
C ILE A 272 4.46 39.09 2.18
N LEU A 273 5.56 39.14 1.43
CA LEU A 273 5.70 39.83 0.15
C LEU A 273 5.34 38.87 -0.99
N PRO A 274 4.23 39.10 -1.72
CA PRO A 274 3.72 38.16 -2.70
C PRO A 274 4.55 38.14 -3.99
N SER A 275 4.69 36.98 -4.62
CA SER A 275 5.38 36.82 -5.90
C SER A 275 4.70 37.65 -7.00
N THR A 276 5.48 38.13 -7.98
CA THR A 276 4.88 38.64 -9.21
C THR A 276 4.29 37.48 -10.01
N ARG A 277 3.03 37.62 -10.48
CA ARG A 277 2.44 36.63 -11.39
C ARG A 277 3.34 36.55 -12.64
N PRO A 278 3.69 35.34 -13.12
CA PRO A 278 4.44 35.18 -14.37
C PRO A 278 3.71 35.99 -15.47
N PRO A 279 4.38 36.96 -16.14
CA PRO A 279 3.80 37.65 -17.30
C PRO A 279 3.36 36.66 -18.39
N GLU A 280 3.93 35.46 -18.35
CA GLU A 280 3.72 34.36 -19.27
C GLU A 280 2.36 33.67 -19.14
N TRP A 281 1.51 33.93 -18.14
CA TRP A 281 0.22 33.24 -17.98
C TRP A 281 -0.91 34.06 -18.59
N SER A 282 -1.78 33.41 -19.38
CA SER A 282 -3.00 34.09 -19.84
C SER A 282 -3.81 34.55 -18.64
N LYS A 283 -4.49 35.70 -18.76
CA LYS A 283 -5.38 36.23 -17.73
C LYS A 283 -6.82 35.88 -18.10
N PRO A 284 -7.30 34.64 -17.84
CA PRO A 284 -8.69 34.31 -18.08
C PRO A 284 -9.59 35.25 -17.27
N HIS A 285 -10.66 35.70 -17.92
CA HIS A 285 -11.67 36.52 -17.29
C HIS A 285 -12.60 35.62 -16.47
N TRP A 286 -12.29 35.49 -15.18
CA TRP A 286 -13.12 34.73 -14.25
C TRP A 286 -14.35 35.54 -13.85
N VAL A 287 -15.55 35.01 -14.13
CA VAL A 287 -16.82 35.62 -13.70
C VAL A 287 -16.98 35.49 -12.18
N GLU A 288 -16.52 34.37 -11.63
CA GLU A 288 -16.59 34.07 -10.21
C GLU A 288 -15.19 33.79 -9.63
N ARG A 289 -14.83 34.53 -8.58
CA ARG A 289 -13.58 34.29 -7.84
C ARG A 289 -13.88 33.34 -6.68
N LEU A 290 -13.08 32.28 -6.57
CA LEU A 290 -13.18 31.35 -5.45
C LEU A 290 -12.93 32.09 -4.12
N PRO A 291 -13.80 31.95 -3.10
CA PRO A 291 -13.52 32.37 -1.72
C PRO A 291 -12.32 31.64 -1.11
N LYS A 292 -11.88 32.08 0.08
CA LYS A 292 -10.73 31.47 0.79
C LYS A 292 -11.04 30.11 1.40
N TYR A 293 -12.24 29.94 1.96
CA TYR A 293 -12.69 28.73 2.67
C TYR A 293 -11.72 28.30 3.77
N ASP A 294 -11.42 29.20 4.70
CA ASP A 294 -10.46 28.94 5.76
C ASP A 294 -10.96 27.87 6.73
N VAL A 295 -10.04 26.99 7.15
CA VAL A 295 -10.32 25.88 8.06
C VAL A 295 -10.62 26.43 9.46
N PRO A 296 -11.78 26.12 10.08
CA PRO A 296 -12.08 26.60 11.41
C PRO A 296 -11.13 26.03 12.48
N ALA A 297 -10.65 26.88 13.38
CA ALA A 297 -9.69 26.50 14.43
C ALA A 297 -10.18 25.33 15.31
N TYR A 298 -11.47 25.27 15.62
CA TYR A 298 -12.04 24.18 16.41
C TYR A 298 -11.98 22.81 15.70
N VAL A 299 -11.96 22.78 14.36
CA VAL A 299 -11.80 21.54 13.58
C VAL A 299 -10.35 21.07 13.66
N ILE A 300 -9.41 22.01 13.56
CA ILE A 300 -7.98 21.74 13.72
C ILE A 300 -7.70 21.17 15.10
N GLU A 301 -8.21 21.81 16.16
CA GLU A 301 -8.05 21.32 17.54
C GLU A 301 -8.67 19.94 17.74
N ALA A 302 -9.87 19.70 17.17
CA ALA A 302 -10.54 18.41 17.27
C ALA A 302 -9.77 17.25 16.60
N ALA A 303 -9.10 17.51 15.47
CA ALA A 303 -8.34 16.50 14.72
C ALA A 303 -6.86 16.38 15.14
N PHE A 304 -6.20 17.49 15.46
CA PHE A 304 -4.74 17.57 15.62
C PHE A 304 -4.30 18.14 16.97
N GLY A 305 -5.25 18.50 17.86
CA GLY A 305 -4.95 18.99 19.19
C GLY A 305 -4.41 17.93 20.15
N LYS A 306 -4.37 18.25 21.45
CA LYS A 306 -3.78 17.36 22.48
C LYS A 306 -4.43 15.97 22.54
N GLN A 307 -5.71 15.89 22.16
CA GLN A 307 -6.51 14.65 22.13
C GLN A 307 -6.56 13.97 20.75
N TYR A 308 -5.58 14.18 19.86
CA TYR A 308 -5.56 13.63 18.49
C TYR A 308 -5.79 12.10 18.39
N ARG A 309 -5.49 11.33 19.45
CA ARG A 309 -5.79 9.89 19.49
C ARG A 309 -7.29 9.59 19.34
N ASN A 310 -8.15 10.53 19.72
CA ASN A 310 -9.62 10.46 19.59
C ASN A 310 -10.16 11.28 18.40
N ALA A 311 -9.29 11.69 17.46
CA ALA A 311 -9.66 12.58 16.35
C ALA A 311 -10.89 12.11 15.57
N VAL A 312 -11.03 10.79 15.31
CA VAL A 312 -12.19 10.22 14.61
C VAL A 312 -13.49 10.55 15.33
N GLN A 313 -13.54 10.35 16.65
CA GLN A 313 -14.74 10.60 17.44
C GLN A 313 -15.03 12.09 17.57
N ASN A 314 -13.99 12.91 17.78
CA ASN A 314 -14.12 14.36 17.89
C ASN A 314 -14.69 14.98 16.61
N ILE A 315 -14.13 14.61 15.45
CA ILE A 315 -14.63 15.08 14.16
C ILE A 315 -16.03 14.53 13.89
N ARG A 316 -16.32 13.27 14.24
CA ARG A 316 -17.66 12.70 14.07
C ARG A 316 -18.74 13.47 14.85
N ARG A 317 -18.42 14.02 16.02
CA ARG A 317 -19.33 14.87 16.82
C ARG A 317 -19.64 16.22 16.15
N LEU A 318 -18.72 16.75 15.35
CA LEU A 318 -18.91 18.01 14.60
C LEU A 318 -19.68 17.80 13.28
N MET A 319 -19.58 16.60 12.72
CA MET A 319 -20.25 16.23 11.47
C MET A 319 -21.77 16.05 11.65
N PRO A 320 -22.56 16.22 10.58
CA PRO A 320 -23.98 15.88 10.59
C PRO A 320 -24.22 14.42 11.02
N THR A 321 -25.32 14.18 11.74
CA THR A 321 -25.70 12.83 12.21
C THR A 321 -26.14 11.94 11.05
N VAL A 322 -26.92 12.51 10.13
CA VAL A 322 -27.46 11.85 8.93
C VAL A 322 -26.73 12.35 7.69
N PHE A 323 -26.49 11.46 6.74
CA PHE A 323 -25.92 11.78 5.43
C PHE A 323 -26.99 11.71 4.34
N ASN A 324 -27.45 12.88 3.87
CA ASN A 324 -28.54 13.06 2.90
C ASN A 324 -28.33 14.35 2.10
N THR A 325 -29.28 14.71 1.22
CA THR A 325 -29.15 15.89 0.34
C THR A 325 -28.86 17.20 1.12
N PRO A 326 -29.63 17.59 2.16
CA PRO A 326 -29.33 18.80 2.92
C PRO A 326 -27.99 18.79 3.67
N SER A 327 -27.55 17.62 4.16
CA SER A 327 -26.31 17.51 4.93
C SER A 327 -25.07 17.27 4.07
N TYR A 328 -25.25 17.01 2.77
CA TYR A 328 -24.21 16.59 1.83
C TYR A 328 -23.00 17.53 1.81
N GLY A 329 -23.24 18.82 1.57
CA GLY A 329 -22.19 19.83 1.46
C GLY A 329 -21.38 19.93 2.76
N LYS A 330 -22.08 20.04 3.89
CA LYS A 330 -21.46 20.16 5.22
C LYS A 330 -20.72 18.88 5.64
N TRP A 331 -21.22 17.70 5.26
CA TRP A 331 -20.58 16.41 5.54
C TRP A 331 -19.18 16.36 4.94
N PHE A 332 -19.06 16.61 3.63
CA PHE A 332 -17.77 16.58 2.96
C PHE A 332 -16.89 17.79 3.30
N GLN A 333 -17.48 18.93 3.62
CA GLN A 333 -16.71 20.11 4.06
C GLN A 333 -15.82 19.79 5.27
N TYR A 334 -16.36 19.13 6.31
CA TYR A 334 -15.55 18.73 7.47
C TYR A 334 -14.45 17.73 7.13
N LEU A 335 -14.75 16.78 6.24
CA LEU A 335 -13.74 15.81 5.80
C LEU A 335 -12.62 16.48 5.03
N LEU A 336 -12.95 17.43 4.14
CA LEU A 336 -11.94 18.19 3.41
C LEU A 336 -11.12 19.10 4.33
N TYR A 337 -11.71 19.71 5.36
CA TYR A 337 -10.96 20.52 6.33
C TYR A 337 -9.85 19.72 7.01
N VAL A 338 -10.15 18.52 7.49
CA VAL A 338 -9.16 17.67 8.16
C VAL A 338 -8.14 17.14 7.16
N GLU A 339 -8.56 16.79 5.94
CA GLU A 339 -7.66 16.32 4.88
C GLU A 339 -6.69 17.41 4.42
N GLU A 340 -7.18 18.62 4.16
CA GLU A 340 -6.37 19.79 3.79
C GLU A 340 -5.33 20.10 4.87
N GLU A 341 -5.75 20.08 6.13
CA GLU A 341 -4.87 20.35 7.27
C GLU A 341 -3.81 19.25 7.44
N GLN A 342 -4.16 17.98 7.23
CA GLN A 342 -3.19 16.89 7.20
C GLN A 342 -2.14 17.11 6.10
N MET A 343 -2.57 17.43 4.87
CA MET A 343 -1.64 17.69 3.76
C MET A 343 -0.74 18.90 4.04
N ARG A 344 -1.27 19.93 4.69
CA ARG A 344 -0.47 21.08 5.14
C ARG A 344 0.60 20.62 6.13
N GLN A 345 0.26 19.86 7.16
CA GLN A 345 1.22 19.34 8.15
C GLN A 345 2.26 18.40 7.53
N ASP A 346 1.85 17.53 6.61
CA ASP A 346 2.75 16.65 5.86
C ASP A 346 3.80 17.46 5.09
N LEU A 347 3.38 18.58 4.48
CA LEU A 347 4.27 19.46 3.72
C LEU A 347 5.21 20.27 4.62
N LEU A 348 4.76 20.68 5.81
CA LEU A 348 5.59 21.38 6.80
C LEU A 348 6.77 20.56 7.28
N ALA A 349 6.69 19.23 7.26
CA ALA A 349 7.78 18.36 7.66
C ALA A 349 9.04 18.50 6.77
N TYR A 350 8.91 19.13 5.60
CA TYR A 350 10.00 19.38 4.65
C TYR A 350 10.58 20.79 4.74
N ALA A 351 10.20 21.60 5.73
CA ALA A 351 10.80 22.92 5.93
C ALA A 351 12.33 22.81 6.07
N MET A 352 13.07 23.81 5.58
CA MET A 352 14.54 23.83 5.59
C MET A 352 15.04 25.12 6.23
N THR A 353 16.04 25.05 7.09
CA THR A 353 16.71 26.21 7.70
C THR A 353 18.13 26.33 7.20
N ASP A 354 18.67 27.55 7.22
CA ASP A 354 20.09 27.80 6.91
C ASP A 354 20.54 27.31 5.51
N VAL A 355 19.66 27.45 4.51
CA VAL A 355 19.96 27.04 3.13
C VAL A 355 20.36 28.21 2.24
N GLU A 356 21.24 27.94 1.27
CA GLU A 356 21.62 28.91 0.26
C GLU A 356 20.70 28.81 -0.97
N ILE A 357 20.38 29.98 -1.54
CA ILE A 357 19.64 30.10 -2.79
C ILE A 357 20.59 30.64 -3.85
N GLN A 358 20.72 29.93 -4.96
CA GLN A 358 21.62 30.32 -6.04
C GLN A 358 20.89 31.28 -7.01
N ALA A 359 21.42 32.50 -7.19
CA ALA A 359 20.90 33.43 -8.17
C ALA A 359 21.15 32.94 -9.62
N ASP A 360 20.13 33.04 -10.47
CA ASP A 360 20.12 32.68 -11.88
C ASP A 360 19.17 33.64 -12.63
N TYR A 361 19.53 34.93 -12.59
CA TYR A 361 18.63 36.04 -12.90
C TYR A 361 17.90 35.87 -14.25
N PRO A 362 16.57 36.14 -14.31
CA PRO A 362 15.72 36.71 -13.25
C PRO A 362 15.13 35.66 -12.28
N ARG A 363 15.67 34.44 -12.24
CA ARG A 363 15.21 33.33 -11.39
C ARG A 363 16.22 33.00 -10.30
N TYR A 364 15.83 32.08 -9.43
CA TYR A 364 16.60 31.64 -8.29
C TYR A 364 16.47 30.13 -8.15
N ASN A 365 17.57 29.42 -7.94
CA ASN A 365 17.59 27.97 -7.84
C ASN A 365 17.77 27.56 -6.37
N LEU A 366 16.77 26.86 -5.84
CA LEU A 366 16.77 26.29 -4.50
C LEU A 366 17.01 24.79 -4.60
N LYS A 367 18.03 24.26 -3.93
CA LYS A 367 18.23 22.82 -3.80
C LYS A 367 17.27 22.26 -2.76
N VAL A 368 16.56 21.18 -3.11
CA VAL A 368 15.58 20.53 -2.24
C VAL A 368 15.87 19.03 -2.24
N GLU A 369 16.30 18.51 -1.09
CA GLU A 369 16.50 17.07 -0.92
C GLU A 369 15.16 16.32 -1.00
N GLY A 370 15.14 15.15 -1.64
CA GLY A 370 13.91 14.36 -1.82
C GLY A 370 12.94 14.91 -2.88
N LEU A 371 13.28 16.00 -3.60
CA LEU A 371 12.42 16.59 -4.64
C LEU A 371 12.14 15.61 -5.79
N ALA A 372 13.15 14.87 -6.26
CA ALA A 372 12.99 13.78 -7.23
C ALA A 372 12.02 12.68 -6.72
N GLU A 373 11.86 12.58 -5.40
CA GLU A 373 10.92 11.69 -4.72
C GLU A 373 9.50 12.22 -4.62
N GLY A 374 9.26 13.46 -5.06
CA GLY A 374 8.01 14.17 -4.82
C GLY A 374 7.81 14.45 -3.32
N ARG A 375 8.90 14.63 -2.57
CA ARG A 375 8.93 14.80 -1.12
C ARG A 375 9.91 15.93 -0.75
N PRO A 376 9.45 17.19 -0.71
CA PRO A 376 8.06 17.64 -0.80
C PRO A 376 7.49 17.55 -2.22
N SER A 377 6.17 17.35 -2.32
CA SER A 377 5.48 17.41 -3.60
C SER A 377 5.34 18.87 -4.01
N VAL A 378 6.10 19.28 -5.02
CA VAL A 378 6.15 20.65 -5.54
C VAL A 378 5.82 20.60 -7.02
N LEU A 379 4.85 21.40 -7.44
CA LEU A 379 4.45 21.54 -8.84
C LEU A 379 4.82 22.93 -9.37
N VAL A 380 4.90 23.03 -10.70
CA VAL A 380 5.02 24.33 -11.36
C VAL A 380 3.82 25.20 -11.00
N GLY A 381 4.11 26.41 -10.54
CA GLY A 381 3.12 27.38 -10.09
C GLY A 381 2.84 27.38 -8.59
N ASP A 382 3.37 26.41 -7.82
CA ASP A 382 3.29 26.41 -6.36
C ASP A 382 4.10 27.57 -5.75
N TYR A 383 3.83 27.85 -4.48
CA TYR A 383 4.51 28.90 -3.73
C TYR A 383 5.42 28.30 -2.66
N ILE A 384 6.61 28.87 -2.53
CA ILE A 384 7.58 28.56 -1.50
C ILE A 384 7.88 29.87 -0.78
N LEU A 385 7.70 29.90 0.54
CA LEU A 385 8.04 31.05 1.36
C LEU A 385 9.51 30.97 1.75
N VAL A 386 10.19 32.08 1.61
CA VAL A 386 11.61 32.22 1.92
C VAL A 386 11.80 33.44 2.81
N SER A 387 12.54 33.30 3.90
CA SER A 387 12.96 34.42 4.74
C SER A 387 14.46 34.35 4.96
N ARG A 388 15.11 35.49 5.14
CA ARG A 388 16.50 35.51 5.62
C ARG A 388 16.56 34.83 6.99
N THR A 389 17.60 34.03 7.24
CA THR A 389 17.76 33.31 8.51
C THR A 389 18.11 34.28 9.64
N GLU A 390 18.96 35.27 9.39
CA GLU A 390 19.35 36.31 10.36
C GLU A 390 18.16 37.12 10.93
N GLU A 391 17.08 37.28 10.15
CA GLU A 391 15.86 37.96 10.62
C GLU A 391 15.12 37.18 11.72
N ALA A 392 15.45 35.90 11.93
CA ALA A 392 14.88 35.10 13.01
C ALA A 392 15.51 35.41 14.39
N ASP A 393 16.77 35.86 14.41
CA ASP A 393 17.53 36.08 15.65
C ASP A 393 17.37 37.49 16.21
N ASP A 394 16.94 38.45 15.37
CA ASP A 394 16.96 39.89 15.67
C ASP A 394 15.73 40.42 16.44
N GLY A 395 14.76 39.56 16.80
CA GLY A 395 13.50 39.96 17.46
C GLY A 395 12.60 40.90 16.66
N LYS A 396 12.99 41.23 15.41
CA LYS A 396 12.21 42.05 14.46
C LYS A 396 11.15 41.20 13.75
N GLU A 397 10.14 41.87 13.23
CA GLU A 397 9.09 41.23 12.45
C GLU A 397 9.67 40.66 11.15
N ARG A 398 9.65 39.33 11.04
CA ARG A 398 10.26 38.56 9.95
C ARG A 398 9.60 38.86 8.61
N THR A 399 10.40 39.10 7.56
CA THR A 399 9.89 39.32 6.20
C THR A 399 9.99 38.05 5.38
N TRP A 400 8.84 37.56 4.94
CA TRP A 400 8.74 36.38 4.09
C TRP A 400 8.53 36.79 2.64
N TYR A 401 9.33 36.26 1.74
CA TYR A 401 9.21 36.42 0.30
C TYR A 401 8.53 35.19 -0.28
N GLU A 402 7.43 35.39 -0.99
CA GLU A 402 6.79 34.33 -1.76
C GLU A 402 7.54 34.13 -3.07
N GLY A 403 8.18 32.98 -3.20
CA GLY A 403 8.81 32.50 -4.42
C GLY A 403 7.87 31.59 -5.18
N ARG A 404 7.65 31.87 -6.45
CA ARG A 404 6.81 31.04 -7.31
C ARG A 404 7.63 30.05 -8.09
N VAL A 405 7.21 28.79 -8.09
CA VAL A 405 7.86 27.73 -8.84
C VAL A 405 7.63 27.89 -10.34
N HIS A 406 8.69 28.09 -11.10
CA HIS A 406 8.66 28.16 -12.57
C HIS A 406 9.07 26.83 -13.21
N ARG A 407 10.04 26.12 -12.62
CA ARG A 407 10.50 24.81 -13.08
C ARG A 407 10.84 23.93 -11.89
N VAL A 408 10.54 22.64 -12.01
CA VAL A 408 10.96 21.60 -11.06
C VAL A 408 12.00 20.75 -11.79
N LEU A 409 13.24 20.77 -11.29
CA LEU A 409 14.35 19.94 -11.77
C LEU A 409 14.50 18.73 -10.84
N LEU A 410 15.49 17.87 -11.08
CA LEU A 410 15.71 16.64 -10.29
C LEU A 410 15.89 16.92 -8.79
N ASP A 411 16.84 17.79 -8.42
CA ASP A 411 17.17 18.12 -7.02
C ASP A 411 16.97 19.61 -6.71
N ARG A 412 16.42 20.38 -7.65
CA ARG A 412 16.32 21.84 -7.57
C ARG A 412 14.97 22.36 -8.03
N VAL A 413 14.53 23.44 -7.42
CA VAL A 413 13.35 24.21 -7.81
C VAL A 413 13.81 25.57 -8.32
N SER A 414 13.38 25.95 -9.52
CA SER A 414 13.60 27.29 -10.07
C SER A 414 12.44 28.19 -9.67
N LEU A 415 12.75 29.21 -8.86
CA LEU A 415 11.84 30.15 -8.24
C LEU A 415 11.94 31.52 -8.89
N ARG A 416 10.81 32.23 -8.94
CA ARG A 416 10.77 33.66 -9.24
C ARG A 416 10.13 34.41 -8.07
N PHE A 417 10.83 35.43 -7.61
CA PHE A 417 10.37 36.35 -6.58
C PHE A 417 10.00 37.69 -7.23
N ARG A 418 9.59 38.65 -6.41
CA ARG A 418 9.50 40.05 -6.80
C ARG A 418 10.88 40.61 -7.17
N ASP A 419 10.90 41.69 -7.94
CA ASP A 419 12.14 42.32 -8.41
C ASP A 419 12.98 42.93 -7.26
N ASP A 420 12.39 43.14 -6.08
CA ASP A 420 13.06 43.62 -4.86
C ASP A 420 13.75 42.49 -4.04
N PHE A 421 13.59 41.22 -4.43
CA PHE A 421 14.27 40.11 -3.77
C PHE A 421 15.70 39.92 -4.29
N SER A 422 16.63 39.67 -3.37
CA SER A 422 18.04 39.39 -3.67
C SER A 422 18.57 38.24 -2.82
N ALA A 423 19.35 37.35 -3.42
CA ALA A 423 20.10 36.29 -2.73
C ALA A 423 21.60 36.37 -3.03
N PRO A 424 22.35 37.26 -2.34
CA PRO A 424 23.81 37.32 -2.45
C PRO A 424 24.47 36.00 -2.02
N ARG A 425 25.65 35.71 -2.56
CA ARG A 425 26.41 34.50 -2.23
C ARG A 425 26.74 34.46 -0.73
N GLY A 426 26.51 33.31 -0.09
CA GLY A 426 26.73 33.11 1.34
C GLY A 426 25.56 33.54 2.24
N MET A 427 24.55 34.23 1.71
CA MET A 427 23.34 34.56 2.47
C MET A 427 22.48 33.31 2.70
N LYS A 428 22.01 33.16 3.93
CA LYS A 428 21.26 32.00 4.40
C LYS A 428 19.78 32.31 4.53
N PHE A 429 18.97 31.32 4.19
CA PHE A 429 17.52 31.44 4.15
C PHE A 429 16.84 30.26 4.83
N ASP A 430 15.71 30.55 5.45
CA ASP A 430 14.75 29.55 5.86
C ASP A 430 13.65 29.44 4.82
N VAL A 431 13.24 28.21 4.55
CA VAL A 431 12.35 27.82 3.47
C VAL A 431 11.18 27.03 4.00
N GLN A 432 9.98 27.45 3.61
CA GLN A 432 8.74 26.77 3.96
C GLN A 432 7.86 26.56 2.73
N PHE A 433 7.49 25.30 2.51
CA PHE A 433 6.64 24.90 1.39
C PHE A 433 5.17 25.20 1.71
N VAL A 434 4.45 25.80 0.75
CA VAL A 434 3.03 26.18 0.92
C VAL A 434 2.13 25.22 0.16
N PHE A 435 1.11 24.71 0.85
CA PHE A 435 0.13 23.83 0.23
C PHE A 435 -0.75 24.60 -0.76
N ASN A 436 -0.84 24.12 -2.00
CA ASN A 436 -1.68 24.72 -3.04
C ASN A 436 -3.16 24.37 -2.83
N ARG A 437 -3.92 25.34 -2.31
CA ARG A 437 -5.33 25.18 -1.95
C ARG A 437 -6.31 25.27 -3.13
N ILE A 438 -5.88 25.51 -4.37
CA ILE A 438 -6.80 25.75 -5.50
C ILE A 438 -7.76 24.57 -5.71
N SER A 439 -7.23 23.34 -5.71
CA SER A 439 -8.02 22.12 -5.88
C SER A 439 -9.07 21.96 -4.78
N TYR A 440 -8.70 22.20 -3.53
CA TYR A 440 -9.61 22.13 -2.38
C TYR A 440 -10.65 23.25 -2.38
N ARG A 441 -10.25 24.47 -2.76
CA ARG A 441 -11.18 25.60 -2.91
C ARG A 441 -12.24 25.36 -3.97
N ARG A 442 -11.90 24.68 -5.08
CA ARG A 442 -12.89 24.24 -6.08
C ARG A 442 -13.87 23.22 -5.48
N MET A 443 -13.38 22.26 -4.70
CA MET A 443 -14.24 21.30 -4.02
C MET A 443 -15.14 21.98 -2.98
N TYR A 444 -14.63 22.86 -2.12
CA TYR A 444 -15.45 23.62 -1.17
C TYR A 444 -16.52 24.45 -1.87
N HIS A 445 -16.12 25.16 -2.92
CA HIS A 445 -17.00 25.98 -3.70
C HIS A 445 -18.19 25.17 -4.24
N ILE A 446 -17.92 23.96 -4.74
CA ILE A 446 -18.99 23.12 -5.26
C ILE A 446 -19.83 22.42 -4.21
N LEU A 447 -19.26 22.11 -3.05
CA LEU A 447 -20.01 21.54 -1.93
C LEU A 447 -20.98 22.55 -1.31
N LEU A 448 -20.63 23.84 -1.33
CA LEU A 448 -21.41 24.91 -0.71
C LEU A 448 -22.34 25.65 -1.68
N ASN A 449 -22.32 25.31 -2.97
CA ASN A 449 -23.30 25.85 -3.91
C ASN A 449 -24.70 25.27 -3.63
N SER A 450 -25.74 26.02 -3.99
CA SER A 450 -27.14 25.67 -3.70
C SER A 450 -27.74 24.62 -4.64
N PHE A 451 -27.00 24.15 -5.64
CA PHE A 451 -27.49 23.17 -6.62
C PHE A 451 -27.28 21.75 -6.11
N ASP A 452 -28.27 21.23 -5.37
CA ASP A 452 -28.24 19.89 -4.78
C ASP A 452 -29.32 18.96 -5.36
N PRO A 453 -29.23 18.57 -6.65
CA PRO A 453 -30.25 17.72 -7.28
C PRO A 453 -30.27 16.33 -6.63
N LYS A 454 -31.39 15.97 -6.00
CA LYS A 454 -31.60 14.67 -5.35
C LYS A 454 -31.28 13.49 -6.29
N ARG A 455 -31.68 13.58 -7.56
CA ARG A 455 -31.42 12.55 -8.58
C ARG A 455 -29.93 12.25 -8.83
N LEU A 456 -29.03 13.20 -8.55
CA LEU A 456 -27.59 12.98 -8.68
C LEU A 456 -26.99 12.60 -7.32
N LEU A 457 -27.35 13.30 -6.25
CA LEU A 457 -26.72 13.09 -4.95
C LEU A 457 -27.19 11.81 -4.25
N PHE A 458 -28.50 11.57 -4.21
CA PHE A 458 -29.13 10.46 -3.51
C PHE A 458 -30.31 9.91 -4.35
N PRO A 459 -30.02 9.30 -5.51
CA PRO A 459 -31.06 8.73 -6.35
C PRO A 459 -31.77 7.57 -5.62
N GLY A 460 -33.03 7.39 -5.95
CA GLY A 460 -33.95 6.42 -5.34
C GLY A 460 -34.97 5.92 -6.35
N PRO A 461 -35.80 4.92 -6.00
CA PRO A 461 -36.73 4.26 -6.91
C PRO A 461 -37.68 5.21 -7.64
N GLU A 462 -38.03 6.35 -7.02
CA GLU A 462 -38.87 7.39 -7.63
C GLU A 462 -38.28 8.00 -8.89
N HIS A 463 -36.97 7.91 -9.08
CA HIS A 463 -36.27 8.50 -10.22
C HIS A 463 -36.11 7.54 -11.42
N ILE A 464 -36.50 6.27 -11.27
CA ILE A 464 -36.33 5.25 -12.32
C ILE A 464 -37.65 4.64 -12.80
N GLN A 465 -38.79 5.22 -12.40
CA GLN A 465 -40.13 4.68 -12.72
C GLN A 465 -40.39 4.56 -14.23
N HIS A 466 -39.77 5.43 -15.03
CA HIS A 466 -39.88 5.45 -16.49
C HIS A 466 -38.63 4.94 -17.21
N SER A 467 -37.64 4.46 -16.46
CA SER A 467 -36.40 3.94 -17.04
C SER A 467 -36.59 2.49 -17.47
N GLN A 468 -36.26 2.19 -18.73
CA GLN A 468 -36.36 0.85 -19.29
C GLN A 468 -34.99 0.35 -19.73
N ARG A 469 -34.84 -0.97 -19.74
CA ARG A 469 -33.66 -1.60 -20.35
C ARG A 469 -33.71 -1.39 -21.86
N PRO A 470 -32.55 -1.22 -22.51
CA PRO A 470 -32.50 -1.16 -23.96
C PRO A 470 -33.03 -2.47 -24.56
N THR A 471 -33.90 -2.34 -25.55
CA THR A 471 -34.46 -3.45 -26.33
C THR A 471 -33.41 -4.04 -27.27
N ALA A 472 -33.63 -5.28 -27.72
CA ALA A 472 -32.76 -5.91 -28.71
C ALA A 472 -32.71 -5.12 -30.03
N ALA A 473 -33.83 -4.51 -30.43
CA ALA A 473 -33.90 -3.64 -31.61
C ALA A 473 -33.00 -2.40 -31.43
N GLN A 474 -33.09 -1.71 -30.29
CA GLN A 474 -32.22 -0.56 -29.99
C GLN A 474 -30.71 -0.91 -29.99
N LYS A 475 -30.35 -2.15 -29.63
CA LYS A 475 -28.97 -2.62 -29.73
C LYS A 475 -28.57 -2.92 -31.19
N ALA A 476 -29.49 -3.49 -31.97
CA ALA A 476 -29.25 -3.83 -33.38
C ALA A 476 -29.17 -2.58 -34.28
N ASP A 477 -29.85 -1.50 -33.91
CA ASP A 477 -29.84 -0.23 -34.65
C ASP A 477 -28.54 0.58 -34.46
N LEU A 478 -27.62 0.13 -33.59
CA LEU A 478 -26.36 0.82 -33.35
C LEU A 478 -25.44 0.72 -34.57
N VAL A 479 -25.06 1.88 -35.12
CA VAL A 479 -24.04 1.98 -36.16
C VAL A 479 -22.68 2.25 -35.50
N LEU A 480 -21.88 1.20 -35.36
CA LEU A 480 -20.64 1.24 -34.59
C LEU A 480 -19.52 1.97 -35.34
N PHE A 481 -18.88 2.93 -34.67
CA PHE A 481 -17.63 3.53 -35.16
C PHE A 481 -16.45 2.59 -34.95
N ASN A 482 -16.43 1.88 -33.82
CA ASN A 482 -15.45 0.85 -33.53
C ASN A 482 -16.01 -0.57 -33.72
N ARG A 483 -15.67 -1.19 -34.85
CA ARG A 483 -16.07 -2.58 -35.18
C ARG A 483 -15.59 -3.64 -34.19
N LYS A 484 -14.58 -3.34 -33.35
CA LYS A 484 -14.13 -4.29 -32.30
C LYS A 484 -15.18 -4.55 -31.22
N LEU A 485 -16.23 -3.73 -31.16
CA LEU A 485 -17.35 -3.88 -30.24
C LEU A 485 -18.44 -4.83 -30.78
N GLU A 486 -18.34 -5.25 -32.05
CA GLU A 486 -19.28 -6.21 -32.63
C GLU A 486 -19.26 -7.52 -31.82
N GLY A 487 -20.45 -7.98 -31.39
CA GLY A 487 -20.60 -9.22 -30.65
C GLY A 487 -20.37 -9.15 -29.13
N ASP A 488 -20.15 -7.96 -28.54
CA ASP A 488 -20.14 -7.76 -27.09
C ASP A 488 -21.48 -7.18 -26.59
N ASP A 489 -22.40 -8.05 -26.15
CA ASP A 489 -23.76 -7.65 -25.75
C ASP A 489 -23.79 -6.71 -24.54
N GLU A 490 -22.83 -6.85 -23.61
CA GLU A 490 -22.71 -5.97 -22.46
C GLU A 490 -22.26 -4.56 -22.87
N GLN A 491 -21.25 -4.43 -23.74
CA GLN A 491 -20.82 -3.12 -24.24
C GLN A 491 -21.91 -2.48 -25.11
N LEU A 492 -22.53 -3.22 -26.02
CA LEU A 492 -23.63 -2.74 -26.85
C LEU A 492 -24.84 -2.34 -26.00
N GLY A 493 -25.15 -3.12 -24.96
CA GLY A 493 -26.21 -2.78 -24.01
C GLY A 493 -25.90 -1.53 -23.20
N ALA A 494 -24.66 -1.30 -22.80
CA ALA A 494 -24.27 -0.05 -22.14
C ALA A 494 -24.43 1.15 -23.09
N ILE A 495 -23.98 1.04 -24.34
CA ILE A 495 -24.09 2.10 -25.35
C ILE A 495 -25.56 2.42 -25.64
N ALA A 496 -26.37 1.40 -25.92
CA ALA A 496 -27.80 1.57 -26.17
C ALA A 496 -28.52 2.19 -24.96
N ALA A 497 -28.21 1.77 -23.73
CA ALA A 497 -28.80 2.35 -22.53
C ALA A 497 -28.43 3.84 -22.39
N ILE A 498 -27.17 4.22 -22.63
CA ILE A 498 -26.70 5.61 -22.58
C ILE A 498 -27.41 6.48 -23.64
N LEU A 499 -27.54 5.99 -24.87
CA LEU A 499 -28.19 6.72 -25.97
C LEU A 499 -29.67 6.96 -25.74
N ASN A 500 -30.34 6.03 -25.05
CA ASN A 500 -31.77 6.09 -24.77
C ASN A 500 -32.10 6.69 -23.39
N MET A 501 -31.13 7.31 -22.70
CA MET A 501 -31.38 7.99 -21.43
C MET A 501 -32.33 9.18 -21.64
N ALA A 502 -33.45 9.19 -20.93
CA ALA A 502 -34.31 10.38 -20.86
C ALA A 502 -33.51 11.57 -20.28
N PRO A 503 -33.70 12.81 -20.77
CA PRO A 503 -33.02 13.97 -20.23
C PRO A 503 -33.28 14.11 -18.72
N GLY A 504 -32.21 14.37 -17.96
CA GLY A 504 -32.30 14.49 -16.50
C GLY A 504 -32.44 13.16 -15.75
N SER A 505 -31.99 12.04 -16.33
CA SER A 505 -31.97 10.73 -15.68
C SER A 505 -31.02 10.69 -14.46
N VAL A 506 -31.13 9.62 -13.66
CA VAL A 506 -30.11 9.31 -12.64
C VAL A 506 -28.76 9.00 -13.31
N PRO A 507 -27.62 9.09 -12.59
CA PRO A 507 -26.34 8.68 -13.14
C PRO A 507 -26.38 7.26 -13.69
N PHE A 508 -25.85 7.03 -14.88
CA PHE A 508 -25.70 5.69 -15.44
C PHE A 508 -24.28 5.17 -15.19
N ILE A 509 -24.14 3.93 -14.76
CA ILE A 509 -22.85 3.33 -14.41
C ILE A 509 -22.42 2.29 -15.43
N VAL A 510 -21.26 2.49 -16.04
CA VAL A 510 -20.52 1.46 -16.77
C VAL A 510 -19.48 0.87 -15.81
N PHE A 511 -19.87 -0.20 -15.14
CA PHE A 511 -18.97 -0.95 -14.28
C PHE A 511 -18.15 -1.92 -15.12
N GLY A 512 -16.83 -1.86 -15.03
CA GLY A 512 -15.98 -2.72 -15.84
C GLY A 512 -14.67 -3.04 -15.12
N PRO A 513 -14.38 -4.31 -14.89
CA PRO A 513 -13.07 -4.74 -14.40
C PRO A 513 -11.91 -4.34 -15.35
N PRO A 514 -10.64 -4.62 -14.99
CA PRO A 514 -9.48 -4.34 -15.84
C PRO A 514 -9.66 -4.98 -17.22
N GLY A 515 -9.27 -4.27 -18.28
CA GLY A 515 -9.25 -4.81 -19.64
C GLY A 515 -10.61 -5.05 -20.30
N THR A 516 -11.72 -4.65 -19.69
CA THR A 516 -13.07 -4.86 -20.28
C THR A 516 -13.55 -3.76 -21.23
N GLY A 517 -12.67 -2.83 -21.60
CA GLY A 517 -12.97 -1.83 -22.62
C GLY A 517 -13.86 -0.66 -22.17
N LYS A 518 -14.00 -0.38 -20.85
CA LYS A 518 -14.78 0.76 -20.32
C LYS A 518 -14.61 2.07 -21.12
N THR A 519 -13.37 2.52 -21.29
CA THR A 519 -13.05 3.77 -22.00
C THR A 519 -13.46 3.70 -23.47
N VAL A 520 -13.32 2.53 -24.11
CA VAL A 520 -13.77 2.31 -25.49
C VAL A 520 -15.30 2.40 -25.57
N THR A 521 -16.02 1.80 -24.62
CA THR A 521 -17.49 1.83 -24.55
C THR A 521 -18.01 3.26 -24.38
N ILE A 522 -17.43 4.07 -23.49
CA ILE A 522 -17.89 5.45 -23.30
C ILE A 522 -17.53 6.36 -24.49
N VAL A 523 -16.37 6.13 -25.15
CA VAL A 523 -15.98 6.89 -26.33
C VAL A 523 -16.93 6.60 -27.50
N GLU A 524 -17.27 5.33 -27.72
CA GLU A 524 -18.27 4.94 -28.72
C GLU A 524 -19.62 5.61 -28.43
N ALA A 525 -20.08 5.57 -27.17
CA ALA A 525 -21.31 6.25 -26.77
C ALA A 525 -21.26 7.76 -27.04
N ILE A 526 -20.13 8.42 -26.74
CA ILE A 526 -19.94 9.85 -27.04
C ILE A 526 -20.06 10.11 -28.54
N GLN A 527 -19.40 9.32 -29.40
CA GLN A 527 -19.46 9.50 -30.86
C GLN A 527 -20.89 9.29 -31.40
N GLN A 528 -21.61 8.29 -30.89
CA GLN A 528 -23.00 8.05 -31.28
C GLN A 528 -23.94 9.18 -30.82
N ILE A 529 -23.82 9.69 -29.60
CA ILE A 529 -24.59 10.86 -29.12
C ILE A 529 -24.34 12.09 -30.00
N LEU A 530 -23.08 12.35 -30.36
CA LEU A 530 -22.74 13.51 -31.18
C LEU A 530 -23.26 13.40 -32.62
N SER A 531 -23.41 12.17 -33.10
CA SER A 531 -23.91 11.87 -34.46
C SER A 531 -25.42 11.88 -34.53
N SER A 532 -26.13 11.56 -33.44
CA SER A 532 -27.59 11.55 -33.40
C SER A 532 -28.21 12.94 -33.33
N ASN A 533 -27.54 13.92 -32.72
CA ASN A 533 -28.04 15.29 -32.62
C ASN A 533 -26.89 16.33 -32.63
N PRO A 534 -26.91 17.32 -33.54
CA PRO A 534 -25.87 18.35 -33.64
C PRO A 534 -25.80 19.26 -32.39
N ASP A 535 -26.89 19.42 -31.65
CA ASP A 535 -26.96 20.27 -30.45
C ASP A 535 -26.39 19.60 -29.20
N HIS A 536 -26.15 18.28 -29.24
CA HIS A 536 -25.52 17.60 -28.11
C HIS A 536 -24.09 18.08 -27.90
N ARG A 537 -23.81 18.38 -26.63
CA ARG A 537 -22.52 18.83 -26.11
C ARG A 537 -22.13 17.97 -24.92
N ILE A 538 -20.84 17.64 -24.87
CA ILE A 538 -20.27 16.66 -23.95
C ILE A 538 -19.15 17.29 -23.13
N LEU A 539 -19.20 17.10 -21.82
CA LEU A 539 -18.05 17.29 -20.93
C LEU A 539 -17.56 15.91 -20.50
N ALA A 540 -16.37 15.53 -20.95
CA ALA A 540 -15.73 14.28 -20.54
C ALA A 540 -14.62 14.58 -19.54
N CYS A 541 -14.66 13.91 -18.40
CA CYS A 541 -13.76 14.11 -17.28
C CYS A 541 -13.10 12.80 -16.83
N ALA A 542 -11.94 12.91 -16.20
CA ALA A 542 -11.35 11.85 -15.40
C ALA A 542 -10.58 12.43 -14.21
N PRO A 543 -10.38 11.69 -13.11
CA PRO A 543 -9.57 12.19 -11.98
C PRO A 543 -8.09 12.45 -12.35
N SER A 544 -7.53 11.69 -13.29
CA SER A 544 -6.12 11.81 -13.69
C SER A 544 -5.95 12.40 -15.10
N ASN A 545 -4.80 13.05 -15.34
CA ASN A 545 -4.47 13.59 -16.66
C ASN A 545 -4.33 12.48 -17.71
N SER A 546 -3.71 11.34 -17.37
CA SER A 546 -3.51 10.23 -18.31
C SER A 546 -4.83 9.63 -18.79
N ALA A 547 -5.82 9.47 -17.91
CA ALA A 547 -7.15 9.00 -18.28
C ALA A 547 -7.89 10.02 -19.15
N ALA A 548 -7.82 11.31 -18.82
CA ALA A 548 -8.42 12.37 -19.65
C ALA A 548 -7.76 12.46 -21.04
N ASP A 549 -6.44 12.26 -21.11
CA ASP A 549 -5.72 12.24 -22.39
C ASP A 549 -6.13 11.03 -23.23
N LEU A 550 -6.34 9.86 -22.64
CA LEU A 550 -6.80 8.67 -23.35
C LEU A 550 -8.18 8.89 -23.98
N ILE A 551 -9.11 9.52 -23.26
CA ILE A 551 -10.42 9.90 -23.81
C ILE A 551 -10.22 10.84 -25.02
N ALA A 552 -9.41 11.89 -24.86
CA ALA A 552 -9.17 12.85 -25.94
C ALA A 552 -8.51 12.20 -27.16
N GLN A 553 -7.54 11.29 -26.96
CA GLN A 553 -6.89 10.55 -28.04
C GLN A 553 -7.88 9.72 -28.84
N ASN A 554 -8.80 9.02 -28.17
CA ASN A 554 -9.79 8.19 -28.82
C ASN A 554 -10.91 9.00 -29.50
N LEU A 555 -10.98 10.32 -29.28
CA LEU A 555 -11.91 11.25 -29.92
C LEU A 555 -11.25 12.15 -30.97
N MET A 556 -9.94 12.02 -31.23
CA MET A 556 -9.21 12.88 -32.18
C MET A 556 -9.76 12.81 -33.61
N ASN A 557 -10.39 11.71 -33.99
CA ASN A 557 -11.02 11.52 -35.29
C ASN A 557 -12.15 12.54 -35.58
N LEU A 558 -12.72 13.16 -34.54
CA LEU A 558 -13.73 14.22 -34.67
C LEU A 558 -13.15 15.59 -35.08
N GLY A 559 -11.82 15.75 -35.01
CA GLY A 559 -11.13 16.98 -35.41
C GLY A 559 -11.02 18.04 -34.32
N THR A 560 -10.07 18.96 -34.51
CA THR A 560 -9.69 20.01 -33.53
C THR A 560 -10.75 21.10 -33.37
N SER A 561 -11.69 21.25 -34.30
CA SER A 561 -12.81 22.20 -34.18
C SER A 561 -13.94 21.67 -33.29
N VAL A 562 -14.02 20.35 -33.07
CA VAL A 562 -15.08 19.68 -32.31
C VAL A 562 -14.64 19.36 -30.89
N VAL A 563 -13.38 18.90 -30.73
CA VAL A 563 -12.83 18.40 -29.47
C VAL A 563 -11.77 19.35 -28.93
N PHE A 564 -11.89 19.69 -27.65
CA PHE A 564 -10.90 20.48 -26.92
C PHE A 564 -10.41 19.79 -25.65
N ARG A 565 -9.10 19.65 -25.49
CA ARG A 565 -8.44 19.14 -24.30
C ARG A 565 -8.06 20.29 -23.37
N LEU A 566 -8.88 20.51 -22.34
CA LEU A 566 -8.69 21.54 -21.32
C LEU A 566 -7.73 21.08 -20.23
N ASN A 567 -6.51 21.61 -20.24
CA ASN A 567 -5.44 21.30 -19.28
C ASN A 567 -5.37 22.30 -18.12
N SER A 568 -4.81 21.85 -16.98
CA SER A 568 -4.40 22.77 -15.90
C SER A 568 -3.21 23.61 -16.36
N ILE A 569 -3.21 24.90 -16.00
CA ILE A 569 -2.09 25.82 -16.24
C ILE A 569 -0.80 25.40 -15.51
N THR A 570 -0.92 24.54 -14.49
CA THR A 570 0.21 24.02 -13.70
C THR A 570 0.76 22.69 -14.23
N ARG A 571 0.12 22.08 -15.23
CA ARG A 571 0.57 20.82 -15.82
C ARG A 571 1.81 21.07 -16.68
N ASN A 572 2.82 20.21 -16.58
CA ASN A 572 3.95 20.25 -17.50
C ASN A 572 3.49 19.84 -18.91
N ILE A 573 3.83 20.63 -19.92
CA ILE A 573 3.46 20.37 -21.31
C ILE A 573 4.13 19.14 -21.89
N GLU A 574 5.29 18.73 -21.33
CA GLU A 574 6.02 17.54 -21.75
C GLU A 574 5.28 16.25 -21.38
N ASP A 575 4.44 16.32 -20.34
CA ASP A 575 3.57 15.20 -19.94
C ASP A 575 2.39 15.02 -20.90
N LEU A 576 2.12 15.97 -21.80
CA LEU A 576 1.04 15.86 -22.78
C LEU A 576 1.51 15.07 -24.00
N PRO A 577 0.80 14.01 -24.41
CA PRO A 577 1.10 13.29 -25.64
C PRO A 577 1.19 14.25 -26.83
N LYS A 578 2.22 14.07 -27.68
CA LYS A 578 2.47 14.95 -28.84
C LYS A 578 1.26 15.09 -29.76
N THR A 579 0.48 14.01 -29.91
CA THR A 579 -0.75 13.96 -30.70
C THR A 579 -1.87 14.87 -30.19
N LEU A 580 -1.87 15.23 -28.90
CA LEU A 580 -2.89 16.09 -28.29
C LEU A 580 -2.51 17.57 -28.25
N LYS A 581 -1.28 17.94 -28.67
CA LYS A 581 -0.88 19.34 -28.75
C LYS A 581 -1.83 20.18 -29.62
N PRO A 582 -2.31 19.72 -30.80
CA PRO A 582 -3.26 20.47 -31.62
C PRO A 582 -4.65 20.63 -31.00
N PHE A 583 -4.99 19.80 -29.99
CA PHE A 583 -6.28 19.81 -29.31
C PHE A 583 -6.24 20.63 -28.00
N SER A 584 -5.10 21.22 -27.66
CA SER A 584 -4.88 21.94 -26.40
C SER A 584 -4.44 23.38 -26.68
N LEU A 585 -4.79 24.30 -25.79
CA LEU A 585 -4.34 25.68 -25.86
C LEU A 585 -3.13 25.89 -24.94
N TYR A 586 -2.05 26.44 -25.48
CA TYR A 586 -0.87 26.90 -24.74
C TYR A 586 -0.36 28.20 -25.38
N ASN A 587 0.34 29.00 -24.60
CA ASN A 587 0.87 30.28 -25.06
C ASN A 587 2.33 30.19 -25.52
N GLU A 588 2.89 31.32 -25.95
CA GLU A 588 4.26 31.47 -26.46
C GLU A 588 5.34 30.97 -25.47
N ASN A 589 5.02 30.94 -24.17
CA ASN A 589 5.93 30.49 -23.12
C ASN A 589 5.79 28.99 -22.80
N ILE A 590 5.08 28.25 -23.66
CA ILE A 590 4.89 26.80 -23.54
C ILE A 590 4.15 26.44 -22.23
N VAL A 591 3.24 27.32 -21.79
CA VAL A 591 2.34 27.09 -20.65
C VAL A 591 0.91 26.93 -21.15
N PHE A 592 0.16 25.97 -20.60
CA PHE A 592 -1.25 25.82 -20.94
C PHE A 592 -2.04 27.10 -20.63
N ALA A 593 -2.91 27.48 -21.56
CA ALA A 593 -3.77 28.64 -21.45
C ALA A 593 -5.23 28.21 -21.45
N ILE A 594 -6.06 29.05 -20.84
CA ILE A 594 -7.51 28.85 -20.76
C ILE A 594 -8.17 29.80 -21.76
N PRO A 595 -9.00 29.30 -22.70
CA PRO A 595 -9.70 30.13 -23.69
C PRO A 595 -10.77 31.00 -23.04
N HIS A 596 -11.28 31.97 -23.80
CA HIS A 596 -12.46 32.73 -23.38
C HIS A 596 -13.73 31.85 -23.41
N ALA A 597 -14.75 32.26 -22.66
CA ALA A 597 -16.02 31.53 -22.56
C ALA A 597 -16.66 31.26 -23.94
N GLU A 598 -16.66 32.27 -24.82
CA GLU A 598 -17.24 32.20 -26.16
C GLU A 598 -16.48 31.21 -27.06
N GLU A 599 -15.16 31.14 -26.93
CA GLU A 599 -14.33 30.19 -27.68
C GLU A 599 -14.54 28.77 -27.15
N LEU A 600 -14.56 28.60 -25.83
CA LEU A 600 -14.80 27.30 -25.20
C LEU A 600 -16.19 26.75 -25.57
N ALA A 601 -17.18 27.63 -25.69
CA ALA A 601 -18.54 27.27 -26.07
C ALA A 601 -18.69 26.83 -27.55
N LYS A 602 -17.68 27.03 -28.41
CA LYS A 602 -17.71 26.55 -29.80
C LYS A 602 -17.50 25.04 -29.88
N TYR A 603 -16.73 24.46 -28.95
CA TYR A 603 -16.45 23.02 -28.94
C TYR A 603 -17.69 22.22 -28.54
N ARG A 604 -17.92 21.09 -29.21
CA ARG A 604 -18.98 20.14 -28.85
C ARG A 604 -18.51 19.16 -27.78
N VAL A 605 -17.21 18.91 -27.69
CA VAL A 605 -16.61 18.05 -26.66
C VAL A 605 -15.49 18.79 -25.96
N VAL A 606 -15.59 18.89 -24.64
CA VAL A 606 -14.50 19.35 -23.78
C VAL A 606 -14.02 18.19 -22.93
N VAL A 607 -12.74 17.86 -23.01
CA VAL A 607 -12.09 16.80 -22.24
C VAL A 607 -11.17 17.41 -21.19
N SER A 608 -11.35 17.07 -19.91
CA SER A 608 -10.62 17.69 -18.81
C SER A 608 -10.37 16.74 -17.63
N THR A 609 -9.56 17.15 -16.65
CA THR A 609 -9.60 16.48 -15.35
C THR A 609 -10.83 16.90 -14.55
N CYS A 610 -11.32 16.11 -13.60
CA CYS A 610 -12.50 16.46 -12.78
C CYS A 610 -12.39 17.87 -12.18
N LEU A 611 -11.26 18.21 -11.57
CA LEU A 611 -11.03 19.55 -11.01
C LEU A 611 -11.08 20.65 -12.07
N SER A 612 -10.54 20.41 -13.27
CA SER A 612 -10.56 21.35 -14.39
C SER A 612 -11.94 21.44 -15.05
N GLY A 613 -12.79 20.41 -14.91
CA GLY A 613 -14.17 20.39 -15.41
C GLY A 613 -15.09 21.44 -14.77
N GLY A 614 -14.65 22.12 -13.69
CA GLY A 614 -15.32 23.31 -13.15
C GLY A 614 -14.97 24.62 -13.86
N VAL A 615 -13.90 24.68 -14.66
CA VAL A 615 -13.49 25.89 -15.40
C VAL A 615 -14.58 26.43 -16.33
N PRO A 616 -15.32 25.61 -17.12
CA PRO A 616 -16.43 26.10 -17.94
C PRO A 616 -17.40 27.00 -17.16
N ALA A 617 -17.84 26.55 -15.98
CA ALA A 617 -18.74 27.32 -15.13
C ALA A 617 -18.08 28.61 -14.60
N SER A 618 -16.81 28.54 -14.17
CA SER A 618 -16.06 29.72 -13.69
C SER A 618 -15.79 30.77 -14.78
N LEU A 619 -15.78 30.38 -16.06
CA LEU A 619 -15.72 31.29 -17.20
C LEU A 619 -17.09 31.90 -17.55
N GLY A 620 -18.18 31.41 -16.96
CA GLY A 620 -19.53 31.92 -17.19
C GLY A 620 -20.40 31.08 -18.12
N LEU A 621 -19.99 29.86 -18.48
CA LEU A 621 -20.90 28.95 -19.20
C LEU A 621 -22.09 28.60 -18.30
N LYS A 622 -23.29 28.68 -18.85
CA LYS A 622 -24.53 28.43 -18.11
C LYS A 622 -24.69 26.95 -17.78
N ARG A 623 -25.37 26.66 -16.66
CA ARG A 623 -25.81 25.29 -16.34
C ARG A 623 -26.65 24.70 -17.47
N GLY A 624 -26.48 23.42 -17.74
CA GLY A 624 -27.13 22.74 -18.85
C GLY A 624 -26.47 22.97 -20.21
N HIS A 625 -25.36 23.72 -20.29
CA HIS A 625 -24.60 23.86 -21.53
C HIS A 625 -24.16 22.50 -22.10
N PHE A 626 -23.78 21.57 -21.22
CA PHE A 626 -23.51 20.19 -21.60
C PHE A 626 -24.76 19.33 -21.40
N SER A 627 -25.19 18.69 -22.49
CA SER A 627 -26.25 17.69 -22.47
C SER A 627 -25.85 16.43 -21.69
N HIS A 628 -24.57 16.06 -21.76
CA HIS A 628 -24.03 14.89 -21.08
C HIS A 628 -22.70 15.21 -20.40
N ILE A 629 -22.49 14.62 -19.23
CA ILE A 629 -21.22 14.62 -18.51
C ILE A 629 -20.76 13.17 -18.35
N PHE A 630 -19.60 12.85 -18.90
CA PHE A 630 -18.96 11.55 -18.75
C PHE A 630 -17.82 11.67 -17.75
N ILE A 631 -17.70 10.71 -16.84
CA ILE A 631 -16.59 10.62 -15.90
C ILE A 631 -15.99 9.22 -15.98
N ASP A 632 -14.82 9.10 -16.60
CA ASP A 632 -14.06 7.84 -16.61
C ASP A 632 -13.22 7.71 -15.34
N GLU A 633 -12.89 6.48 -14.98
CA GLU A 633 -12.15 6.13 -13.76
C GLU A 633 -12.75 6.78 -12.49
N ALA A 634 -14.08 6.93 -12.44
CA ALA A 634 -14.81 7.59 -11.37
C ALA A 634 -14.59 6.95 -9.98
N GLY A 635 -14.13 5.70 -9.96
CA GLY A 635 -13.72 4.98 -8.74
C GLY A 635 -12.51 5.60 -8.04
N GLN A 636 -11.62 6.28 -8.78
CA GLN A 636 -10.37 6.87 -8.27
C GLN A 636 -10.58 8.25 -7.63
N GLY A 637 -11.60 8.99 -8.05
CA GLY A 637 -11.81 10.37 -7.59
C GLY A 637 -12.49 10.43 -6.23
N LYS A 638 -12.07 11.39 -5.38
CA LYS A 638 -12.85 11.71 -4.16
C LYS A 638 -14.25 12.15 -4.59
N GLU A 639 -15.26 11.84 -3.81
CA GLU A 639 -16.63 12.25 -4.17
C GLU A 639 -16.77 13.78 -4.37
N PRO A 640 -16.20 14.66 -3.53
CA PRO A 640 -16.18 16.10 -3.79
C PRO A 640 -15.47 16.51 -5.08
N GLU A 641 -14.45 15.76 -5.50
CA GLU A 641 -13.70 16.00 -6.73
C GLU A 641 -14.52 15.66 -7.97
N VAL A 642 -15.15 14.48 -7.97
CA VAL A 642 -16.07 14.01 -9.03
C VAL A 642 -17.30 14.92 -9.15
N MET A 643 -17.71 15.56 -8.05
CA MET A 643 -18.79 16.55 -8.06
C MET A 643 -18.42 17.90 -8.66
N VAL A 644 -17.14 18.24 -8.80
CA VAL A 644 -16.74 19.53 -9.41
C VAL A 644 -17.34 19.70 -10.81
N PRO A 645 -17.18 18.79 -11.78
CA PRO A 645 -17.82 18.93 -13.09
C PRO A 645 -19.34 18.79 -13.00
N ILE A 646 -19.86 17.90 -12.16
CA ILE A 646 -21.31 17.64 -12.07
C ILE A 646 -22.07 18.84 -11.49
N LYS A 647 -21.77 19.21 -10.24
CA LYS A 647 -22.51 20.27 -9.53
C LYS A 647 -22.20 21.67 -10.08
N SER A 648 -21.16 21.88 -10.88
CA SER A 648 -20.86 23.21 -11.47
C SER A 648 -21.69 23.52 -12.70
N ILE A 649 -21.81 22.57 -13.63
CA ILE A 649 -22.36 22.84 -14.96
C ILE A 649 -23.59 21.99 -15.32
N ALA A 650 -23.90 20.92 -14.59
CA ALA A 650 -25.11 20.15 -14.87
C ALA A 650 -26.37 21.01 -14.68
N GLY A 651 -27.28 20.89 -15.64
CA GLY A 651 -28.63 21.46 -15.59
C GLY A 651 -29.68 20.41 -15.19
N LYS A 652 -30.96 20.77 -15.28
CA LYS A 652 -32.08 19.86 -15.01
C LYS A 652 -32.06 18.64 -15.95
N ASP A 653 -31.75 18.88 -17.22
CA ASP A 653 -31.83 17.88 -18.29
C ASP A 653 -30.48 17.20 -18.61
N THR A 654 -29.40 17.57 -17.90
CA THR A 654 -28.08 16.97 -18.11
C THR A 654 -28.03 15.53 -17.60
N ASN A 655 -27.61 14.62 -18.47
CA ASN A 655 -27.36 13.22 -18.15
C ASN A 655 -25.90 13.01 -17.69
N VAL A 656 -25.69 12.11 -16.73
CA VAL A 656 -24.37 11.83 -16.16
C VAL A 656 -24.05 10.35 -16.35
N VAL A 657 -22.88 10.04 -16.88
CA VAL A 657 -22.38 8.68 -17.08
C VAL A 657 -21.07 8.52 -16.31
N LEU A 658 -20.99 7.47 -15.50
CA LEU A 658 -19.80 7.13 -14.70
C LEU A 658 -19.24 5.81 -15.20
N ALA A 659 -17.96 5.78 -15.55
CA ALA A 659 -17.24 4.54 -15.82
C ALA A 659 -16.19 4.30 -14.72
N GLY A 660 -16.04 3.05 -14.29
CA GLY A 660 -15.00 2.71 -13.32
C GLY A 660 -15.12 1.31 -12.72
N ASP A 661 -14.30 1.05 -11.71
CA ASP A 661 -14.22 -0.23 -11.00
C ASP A 661 -14.02 0.02 -9.50
N ASN A 662 -14.93 -0.51 -8.66
CA ASN A 662 -14.86 -0.38 -7.20
C ASN A 662 -13.92 -1.40 -6.52
N GLN A 663 -13.39 -2.37 -7.28
CA GLN A 663 -12.38 -3.36 -6.86
C GLN A 663 -10.94 -2.96 -7.21
N GLN A 664 -10.75 -1.84 -7.94
CA GLN A 664 -9.44 -1.23 -8.20
C GLN A 664 -9.17 -0.09 -7.21
N LEU A 665 -8.05 0.62 -7.40
CA LEU A 665 -7.62 1.74 -6.57
C LEU A 665 -8.74 2.78 -6.39
N GLY A 666 -8.97 3.15 -5.13
CA GLY A 666 -9.88 4.22 -4.74
C GLY A 666 -9.16 5.55 -4.55
N PRO A 667 -9.86 6.54 -3.99
CA PRO A 667 -9.28 7.86 -3.75
C PRO A 667 -8.09 7.84 -2.79
N ILE A 668 -7.04 8.59 -3.14
CA ILE A 668 -5.89 8.81 -2.27
C ILE A 668 -6.30 9.78 -1.16
N VAL A 669 -6.21 9.33 0.09
CA VAL A 669 -6.56 10.09 1.30
C VAL A 669 -5.40 10.02 2.28
N HIS A 670 -4.90 11.18 2.69
CA HIS A 670 -3.74 11.33 3.58
C HIS A 670 -4.13 11.12 5.04
N SER A 671 -5.23 11.73 5.49
CA SER A 671 -5.65 11.60 6.88
C SER A 671 -6.30 10.25 7.13
N SER A 672 -5.71 9.48 8.05
CA SER A 672 -6.30 8.22 8.52
C SER A 672 -7.69 8.46 9.14
N THR A 673 -7.89 9.62 9.76
CA THR A 673 -9.16 10.06 10.34
C THR A 673 -10.24 10.21 9.26
N THR A 674 -9.98 10.96 8.20
CA THR A 674 -10.95 11.19 7.11
C THR A 674 -11.18 9.93 6.29
N LYS A 675 -10.15 9.10 6.09
CA LYS A 675 -10.28 7.77 5.46
C LYS A 675 -11.28 6.91 6.22
N THR A 676 -11.17 6.86 7.54
CA THR A 676 -12.09 6.12 8.43
C THR A 676 -13.51 6.68 8.39
N LEU A 677 -13.64 8.01 8.31
CA LEU A 677 -14.93 8.70 8.26
C LEU A 677 -15.59 8.69 6.86
N GLY A 678 -14.95 8.05 5.86
CA GLY A 678 -15.57 7.77 4.57
C GLY A 678 -15.09 8.60 3.38
N LEU A 679 -14.08 9.48 3.54
CA LEU A 679 -13.52 10.23 2.41
C LEU A 679 -12.85 9.32 1.37
N GLY A 680 -12.42 8.13 1.78
CA GLY A 680 -11.88 7.09 0.89
C GLY A 680 -12.94 6.31 0.10
N LYS A 681 -14.24 6.61 0.28
CA LYS A 681 -15.33 6.05 -0.53
C LYS A 681 -15.63 6.99 -1.70
N SER A 682 -15.43 6.51 -2.92
CA SER A 682 -15.75 7.28 -4.13
C SER A 682 -17.26 7.36 -4.39
N TYR A 683 -17.66 8.35 -5.18
CA TYR A 683 -19.06 8.53 -5.60
C TYR A 683 -19.61 7.28 -6.30
N LEU A 684 -18.82 6.70 -7.21
CA LEU A 684 -19.14 5.43 -7.88
C LEU A 684 -19.44 4.32 -6.86
N THR A 685 -18.53 4.10 -5.89
CA THR A 685 -18.70 3.08 -4.86
C THR A 685 -19.93 3.32 -4.00
N ARG A 686 -20.28 4.58 -3.74
CA ARG A 686 -21.48 4.93 -2.98
C ARG A 686 -22.75 4.63 -3.75
N LEU A 687 -22.83 5.01 -5.03
CA LEU A 687 -23.98 4.73 -5.87
C LEU A 687 -24.20 3.23 -6.09
N MET A 688 -23.13 2.47 -6.39
CA MET A 688 -23.21 1.01 -6.55
C MET A 688 -23.70 0.27 -5.29
N ALA A 689 -23.64 0.91 -4.12
CA ALA A 689 -24.17 0.36 -2.87
C ALA A 689 -25.66 0.69 -2.64
N MET A 690 -26.29 1.48 -3.50
CA MET A 690 -27.72 1.82 -3.43
C MET A 690 -28.55 0.81 -4.22
N ASP A 691 -29.78 0.60 -3.75
CA ASP A 691 -30.65 -0.49 -4.22
C ASP A 691 -30.97 -0.39 -5.72
N ILE A 692 -31.14 0.82 -6.26
CA ILE A 692 -31.43 1.03 -7.68
C ILE A 692 -30.25 0.71 -8.61
N TYR A 693 -29.04 0.46 -8.06
CA TYR A 693 -27.86 0.04 -8.80
C TYR A 693 -27.47 -1.42 -8.49
N ASP A 694 -28.31 -2.16 -7.77
CA ASP A 694 -28.09 -3.58 -7.53
C ASP A 694 -28.17 -4.35 -8.87
N ILE A 695 -27.05 -4.90 -9.32
CA ILE A 695 -26.95 -5.65 -10.57
C ILE A 695 -27.68 -6.99 -10.45
N GLU A 696 -27.66 -7.61 -9.27
CA GLU A 696 -28.22 -8.94 -9.05
C GLU A 696 -29.74 -8.88 -8.90
N GLY A 697 -30.29 -7.74 -8.47
CA GLY A 697 -31.73 -7.54 -8.32
C GLY A 697 -32.34 -8.40 -7.20
N ASN A 698 -31.55 -8.71 -6.18
CA ASN A 698 -31.91 -9.67 -5.14
C ASN A 698 -32.87 -9.10 -4.09
N LYS A 699 -33.18 -7.80 -4.15
CA LYS A 699 -34.04 -7.12 -3.17
C LYS A 699 -35.51 -7.14 -3.60
N PRO A 700 -36.41 -7.77 -2.81
CA PRO A 700 -37.84 -7.78 -3.11
C PRO A 700 -38.41 -6.36 -3.19
N GLY A 701 -39.17 -6.07 -4.26
CA GLY A 701 -39.88 -4.81 -4.42
C GLY A 701 -39.05 -3.62 -4.92
N VAL A 702 -37.76 -3.79 -5.24
CA VAL A 702 -36.94 -2.76 -5.89
C VAL A 702 -36.58 -3.22 -7.30
N PRO A 703 -36.84 -2.41 -8.36
CA PRO A 703 -36.35 -2.71 -9.69
C PRO A 703 -34.81 -2.77 -9.66
N GLY A 704 -34.24 -3.93 -9.99
CA GLY A 704 -32.78 -4.08 -10.08
C GLY A 704 -32.18 -3.15 -11.15
N GLY A 705 -30.93 -2.72 -10.94
CA GLY A 705 -30.28 -1.71 -11.77
C GLY A 705 -29.74 -2.20 -13.12
N ARG A 706 -29.60 -3.52 -13.30
CA ARG A 706 -28.97 -4.12 -14.50
C ARG A 706 -29.64 -3.62 -15.78
N GLY A 707 -28.88 -2.99 -16.66
CA GLY A 707 -29.33 -2.45 -17.95
C GLY A 707 -30.16 -1.17 -17.86
N THR A 708 -30.53 -0.71 -16.67
CA THR A 708 -31.34 0.49 -16.45
C THR A 708 -30.50 1.64 -15.89
N THR A 709 -29.72 1.36 -14.84
CA THR A 709 -28.85 2.32 -14.15
C THR A 709 -27.40 1.87 -14.14
N ILE A 710 -27.14 0.58 -14.36
CA ILE A 710 -25.80 0.00 -14.35
C ILE A 710 -25.66 -1.14 -15.35
N VAL A 711 -24.53 -1.21 -16.03
CA VAL A 711 -24.11 -2.38 -16.82
C VAL A 711 -22.72 -2.81 -16.36
N LYS A 712 -22.55 -4.14 -16.19
CA LYS A 712 -21.25 -4.76 -15.89
C LYS A 712 -20.66 -5.34 -17.16
N LEU A 713 -19.47 -4.91 -17.54
CA LEU A 713 -18.69 -5.49 -18.64
C LEU A 713 -17.91 -6.71 -18.15
N VAL A 714 -17.94 -7.81 -18.89
CA VAL A 714 -17.35 -9.10 -18.45
C VAL A 714 -16.25 -9.65 -19.36
N LYS A 715 -16.22 -9.28 -20.64
CA LYS A 715 -15.18 -9.72 -21.57
C LYS A 715 -13.88 -8.93 -21.35
N ASN A 716 -12.79 -9.61 -21.02
CA ASN A 716 -11.47 -9.02 -20.81
C ASN A 716 -10.62 -9.18 -22.09
N PHE A 717 -10.25 -8.06 -22.70
CA PHE A 717 -9.48 -8.03 -23.96
C PHE A 717 -7.98 -7.79 -23.75
N ARG A 718 -7.49 -7.85 -22.50
CA ARG A 718 -6.13 -7.44 -22.15
C ARG A 718 -5.19 -8.61 -21.89
N SER A 719 -5.58 -9.50 -20.99
CA SER A 719 -4.65 -10.36 -20.27
C SER A 719 -4.76 -11.81 -20.71
N HIS A 720 -3.62 -12.51 -20.67
CA HIS A 720 -3.58 -13.96 -20.80
C HIS A 720 -4.52 -14.65 -19.79
N PRO A 721 -5.22 -15.74 -20.16
CA PRO A 721 -6.15 -16.44 -19.27
C PRO A 721 -5.59 -16.78 -17.88
N ASP A 722 -4.35 -17.26 -17.80
CA ASP A 722 -3.72 -17.59 -16.51
C ASP A 722 -3.42 -16.36 -15.65
N ILE A 723 -3.05 -15.23 -16.27
CA ILE A 723 -2.85 -13.96 -15.54
C ILE A 723 -4.19 -13.48 -14.97
N LEU A 724 -5.27 -13.63 -15.74
CA LEU A 724 -6.62 -13.21 -15.35
C LEU A 724 -7.26 -14.14 -14.31
N HIS A 725 -6.88 -15.42 -14.27
CA HIS A 725 -7.56 -16.44 -13.49
C HIS A 725 -7.67 -16.10 -11.99
N PHE A 726 -6.54 -15.82 -11.33
CA PHE A 726 -6.53 -15.51 -9.91
C PHE A 726 -7.32 -14.23 -9.54
N PRO A 727 -7.10 -13.06 -10.19
CA PRO A 727 -7.89 -11.86 -9.88
C PRO A 727 -9.38 -12.03 -10.23
N ASN A 728 -9.73 -12.79 -11.26
CA ASN A 728 -11.11 -13.08 -11.60
C ASN A 728 -11.83 -13.86 -10.49
N MET A 729 -11.18 -14.91 -9.98
CA MET A 729 -11.67 -15.68 -8.85
C MET A 729 -11.81 -14.80 -7.60
N GLN A 730 -10.78 -14.03 -7.26
CA GLN A 730 -10.72 -13.32 -5.98
C GLN A 730 -11.59 -12.06 -5.92
N PHE A 731 -11.69 -11.30 -7.01
CA PHE A 731 -12.33 -9.97 -7.00
C PHE A 731 -13.62 -9.90 -7.82
N TYR A 732 -13.83 -10.84 -8.75
CA TYR A 732 -14.87 -10.72 -9.77
C TYR A 732 -15.76 -11.96 -9.90
N LYS A 733 -15.77 -12.83 -8.88
CA LYS A 733 -16.67 -14.00 -8.77
C LYS A 733 -16.58 -14.98 -9.97
N ASN A 734 -15.43 -15.07 -10.63
CA ASN A 734 -15.23 -15.85 -11.86
C ASN A 734 -16.10 -15.44 -13.05
N GLU A 735 -16.63 -14.22 -13.06
CA GLU A 735 -17.49 -13.75 -14.15
C GLU A 735 -16.72 -13.25 -15.38
N LEU A 736 -15.42 -12.94 -15.24
CA LEU A 736 -14.64 -12.41 -16.37
C LEU A 736 -14.28 -13.48 -17.41
N GLN A 737 -14.41 -13.12 -18.67
CA GLN A 737 -14.14 -13.98 -19.82
C GLN A 737 -12.88 -13.51 -20.54
N PRO A 738 -11.84 -14.34 -20.71
CA PRO A 738 -10.64 -13.95 -21.45
C PRO A 738 -10.93 -13.92 -22.96
N CYS A 739 -10.88 -12.73 -23.53
CA CYS A 739 -11.13 -12.43 -24.96
C CYS A 739 -10.00 -11.61 -25.59
N GLY A 740 -8.83 -11.51 -24.94
CA GLY A 740 -7.67 -10.81 -25.50
C GLY A 740 -7.18 -11.43 -26.80
N ASP A 741 -6.61 -10.61 -27.68
CA ASP A 741 -6.03 -11.07 -28.94
C ASP A 741 -4.99 -12.17 -28.68
N PHE A 742 -5.29 -13.38 -29.19
CA PHE A 742 -4.48 -14.58 -29.03
C PHE A 742 -3.02 -14.36 -29.43
N ALA A 743 -2.77 -13.64 -30.53
CA ALA A 743 -1.41 -13.39 -31.01
C ALA A 743 -0.62 -12.51 -30.03
N MET A 744 -1.29 -11.59 -29.35
CA MET A 744 -0.68 -10.70 -28.36
C MET A 744 -0.51 -11.39 -27.01
N VAL A 745 -1.58 -11.92 -26.43
CA VAL A 745 -1.57 -12.42 -25.04
C VAL A 745 -0.78 -13.72 -24.88
N ARG A 746 -0.66 -14.52 -25.94
CA ARG A 746 0.14 -15.75 -25.94
C ARG A 746 1.55 -15.58 -26.52
N SER A 747 1.92 -14.36 -26.90
CA SER A 747 3.21 -14.08 -27.56
C SER A 747 4.44 -14.52 -26.77
N LEU A 748 4.32 -14.66 -25.44
CA LEU A 748 5.44 -14.97 -24.53
C LEU A 748 5.34 -16.33 -23.84
N GLU A 749 4.42 -17.22 -24.25
CA GLU A 749 4.25 -18.57 -23.66
C GLU A 749 5.48 -19.48 -23.82
N LYS A 750 6.40 -19.13 -24.73
CA LYS A 750 7.58 -19.92 -25.10
C LYS A 750 8.90 -19.27 -24.71
N VAL A 751 8.88 -18.18 -23.93
CA VAL A 751 10.10 -17.52 -23.47
C VAL A 751 10.92 -18.50 -22.61
N GLU A 752 12.23 -18.53 -22.83
CA GLU A 752 13.16 -19.46 -22.18
C GLU A 752 13.20 -19.30 -20.65
N ASP A 753 12.94 -18.09 -20.15
CA ASP A 753 12.87 -17.80 -18.72
C ASP A 753 11.66 -18.39 -18.00
N LEU A 754 10.66 -18.93 -18.70
CA LEU A 754 9.51 -19.54 -18.05
C LEU A 754 9.89 -20.87 -17.39
N PRO A 755 9.59 -21.08 -16.09
CA PRO A 755 9.80 -22.36 -15.43
C PRO A 755 8.99 -23.48 -16.07
N ARG A 756 7.76 -23.16 -16.50
CA ARG A 756 6.86 -24.06 -17.24
C ARG A 756 6.37 -23.36 -18.50
N ARG A 757 6.60 -23.99 -19.65
CA ARG A 757 6.09 -23.50 -20.94
C ARG A 757 4.56 -23.42 -20.92
N GLY A 758 4.01 -22.37 -21.52
CA GLY A 758 2.57 -22.12 -21.58
C GLY A 758 1.95 -21.49 -20.32
N PHE A 759 2.72 -21.28 -19.25
CA PHE A 759 2.25 -20.60 -18.03
C PHE A 759 3.00 -19.28 -17.84
N PRO A 760 2.45 -18.13 -18.31
CA PRO A 760 3.19 -16.87 -18.39
C PRO A 760 3.17 -16.06 -17.09
N ILE A 761 3.38 -16.73 -15.96
CA ILE A 761 3.57 -16.10 -14.66
C ILE A 761 4.83 -16.67 -14.03
N ILE A 762 5.75 -15.80 -13.64
CA ILE A 762 6.94 -16.14 -12.88
C ILE A 762 6.83 -15.48 -11.50
N PHE A 763 6.84 -16.27 -10.44
CA PHE A 763 7.18 -15.77 -9.12
C PHE A 763 8.62 -16.17 -8.82
N HIS A 764 9.49 -15.18 -8.66
CA HIS A 764 10.89 -15.37 -8.30
C HIS A 764 11.06 -15.03 -6.81
N GLY A 765 11.12 -16.07 -5.98
CA GLY A 765 11.36 -15.94 -4.55
C GLY A 765 12.80 -15.52 -4.27
N ILE A 766 13.00 -14.37 -3.65
CA ILE A 766 14.32 -13.86 -3.29
C ILE A 766 14.28 -13.28 -1.87
N VAL A 767 15.26 -13.63 -1.05
CA VAL A 767 15.46 -13.03 0.26
C VAL A 767 16.55 -12.01 0.08
N GLY A 768 16.21 -10.73 0.18
CA GLY A 768 17.20 -9.66 0.14
C GLY A 768 17.29 -8.94 1.48
N LYS A 769 17.91 -7.77 1.45
CA LYS A 769 17.90 -6.83 2.59
C LYS A 769 17.17 -5.56 2.17
N ASP A 770 16.06 -5.22 2.84
CA ASP A 770 15.45 -3.91 2.66
C ASP A 770 16.18 -2.83 3.47
N GLU A 771 16.71 -1.84 2.76
CA GLU A 771 17.51 -0.73 3.27
C GLU A 771 16.83 0.62 2.96
N ARG A 772 17.38 1.71 3.50
CA ARG A 772 16.87 3.09 3.34
C ARG A 772 18.04 4.06 3.09
N GLU A 773 17.78 5.12 2.33
CA GLU A 773 18.78 6.17 2.03
C GLU A 773 18.67 7.35 3.02
N LYS A 774 19.80 7.81 3.57
CA LYS A 774 19.98 9.13 4.22
C LYS A 774 18.81 9.59 5.12
N THR A 775 17.97 10.48 4.61
CA THR A 775 16.78 11.07 5.26
C THR A 775 15.48 10.53 4.67
N SER A 776 15.55 9.73 3.59
CA SER A 776 14.38 9.17 2.92
C SER A 776 13.82 7.99 3.72
N PRO A 777 12.54 8.04 4.13
CA PRO A 777 11.90 6.91 4.79
C PRO A 777 11.51 5.79 3.79
N SER A 778 11.83 5.92 2.50
CA SER A 778 11.51 4.94 1.46
C SER A 778 12.49 3.77 1.46
N PHE A 779 11.98 2.54 1.26
CA PHE A 779 12.79 1.33 1.26
C PHE A 779 13.28 0.96 -0.15
N PHE A 780 14.42 0.31 -0.23
CA PHE A 780 14.91 -0.34 -1.45
C PHE A 780 15.58 -1.67 -1.10
N ASN A 781 15.71 -2.55 -2.08
CA ASN A 781 16.32 -3.87 -1.95
C ASN A 781 17.19 -4.12 -3.19
N ALA A 782 18.50 -4.09 -3.00
CA ALA A 782 19.48 -4.17 -4.09
C ALA A 782 19.39 -5.49 -4.86
N ASP A 783 19.15 -6.61 -4.16
CA ASP A 783 19.01 -7.93 -4.76
C ASP A 783 17.85 -7.98 -5.76
N GLU A 784 16.69 -7.43 -5.36
CA GLU A 784 15.54 -7.32 -6.25
C GLU A 784 15.81 -6.39 -7.45
N VAL A 785 16.51 -5.27 -7.24
CA VAL A 785 16.87 -4.32 -8.32
C VAL A 785 17.71 -5.02 -9.39
N ILE A 786 18.74 -5.76 -8.98
CA ILE A 786 19.65 -6.47 -9.89
C ILE A 786 18.89 -7.54 -10.67
N LEU A 787 18.01 -8.29 -9.99
CA LEU A 787 17.21 -9.33 -10.63
C LEU A 787 16.18 -8.75 -11.61
N VAL A 788 15.53 -7.64 -11.28
CA VAL A 788 14.64 -6.91 -12.21
C VAL A 788 15.40 -6.48 -13.47
N LYS A 789 16.62 -5.94 -13.31
CA LYS A 789 17.48 -5.59 -14.45
C LYS A 789 17.77 -6.82 -15.32
N LYS A 790 18.15 -7.94 -14.71
CA LYS A 790 18.43 -9.20 -15.43
C LYS A 790 17.25 -9.66 -16.27
N TYR A 791 16.02 -9.61 -15.73
CA TYR A 791 14.82 -9.93 -16.50
C TYR A 791 14.58 -8.96 -17.66
N CYS A 792 14.75 -7.66 -17.43
CA CYS A 792 14.64 -6.66 -18.50
C CYS A 792 15.63 -6.94 -19.64
N GLU A 793 16.88 -7.25 -19.30
CA GLU A 793 17.93 -7.58 -20.27
C GLU A 793 17.60 -8.86 -21.04
N SER A 794 17.22 -9.95 -20.35
CA SER A 794 16.86 -11.22 -21.00
C SER A 794 15.71 -11.04 -22.00
N LEU A 795 14.67 -10.30 -21.60
CA LEU A 795 13.48 -10.09 -22.43
C LEU A 795 13.78 -9.27 -23.68
N VAL A 796 14.60 -8.21 -23.56
CA VAL A 796 14.91 -7.29 -24.66
C VAL A 796 16.02 -7.84 -25.57
N TYR A 797 17.03 -8.50 -25.02
CA TYR A 797 18.19 -8.95 -25.80
C TYR A 797 17.89 -10.18 -26.65
N ASN A 798 17.03 -11.07 -26.17
CA ASN A 798 16.60 -12.21 -26.96
C ASN A 798 15.57 -11.76 -28.00
N ARG A 799 16.05 -11.46 -29.22
CA ARG A 799 15.22 -10.99 -30.35
C ARG A 799 14.05 -11.91 -30.68
N LYS A 800 14.13 -13.21 -30.36
CA LYS A 800 13.02 -14.16 -30.56
C LYS A 800 11.77 -13.80 -29.76
N ASN A 801 11.93 -13.04 -28.67
CA ASN A 801 10.82 -12.58 -27.83
C ASN A 801 10.01 -11.45 -28.47
N GLY A 802 10.58 -10.70 -29.44
CA GLY A 802 9.90 -9.56 -30.07
C GLY A 802 9.50 -8.45 -29.10
N ILE A 803 10.25 -8.27 -28.01
CA ILE A 803 9.99 -7.27 -26.95
C ILE A 803 10.87 -6.04 -27.16
N ARG A 804 10.23 -4.87 -27.17
CA ARG A 804 10.90 -3.56 -27.10
C ARG A 804 10.85 -3.04 -25.66
N PRO A 805 11.75 -2.13 -25.24
CA PRO A 805 11.73 -1.53 -23.91
C PRO A 805 10.36 -0.96 -23.49
N GLU A 806 9.68 -0.26 -24.39
CA GLU A 806 8.34 0.33 -24.19
C GLU A 806 7.25 -0.71 -23.84
N HIS A 807 7.45 -1.97 -24.23
CA HIS A 807 6.53 -3.07 -23.93
C HIS A 807 6.64 -3.56 -22.48
N ILE A 808 7.63 -3.10 -21.72
CA ILE A 808 7.90 -3.51 -20.34
C ILE A 808 7.49 -2.38 -19.38
N GLY A 809 6.75 -2.75 -18.33
CA GLY A 809 6.51 -1.90 -17.17
C GLY A 809 7.03 -2.55 -15.90
N VAL A 810 7.73 -1.77 -15.07
CA VAL A 810 8.18 -2.20 -13.75
C VAL A 810 7.38 -1.45 -12.69
N ILE A 811 6.67 -2.20 -11.86
CA ILE A 811 5.86 -1.70 -10.75
C ILE A 811 6.60 -1.95 -9.44
N THR A 812 6.80 -0.90 -8.66
CA THR A 812 7.34 -1.03 -7.31
C THR A 812 6.67 -0.04 -6.35
N PRO A 813 6.38 -0.46 -5.10
CA PRO A 813 5.65 0.37 -4.15
C PRO A 813 6.50 1.47 -3.51
N TYR A 814 7.84 1.36 -3.59
CA TYR A 814 8.75 2.30 -2.94
C TYR A 814 9.48 3.16 -3.98
N HIS A 815 9.57 4.45 -3.69
CA HIS A 815 10.22 5.40 -4.59
C HIS A 815 11.74 5.17 -4.65
N ALA A 816 12.41 4.90 -3.52
CA ALA A 816 13.83 4.58 -3.51
C ALA A 816 14.14 3.36 -4.41
N GLN A 817 13.32 2.30 -4.34
CA GLN A 817 13.42 1.17 -5.26
C GLN A 817 13.26 1.59 -6.72
N ARG A 818 12.26 2.42 -7.05
CA ARG A 818 12.07 2.94 -8.41
C ARG A 818 13.32 3.68 -8.91
N CYS A 819 13.93 4.52 -8.07
CA CYS A 819 15.14 5.26 -8.44
C CYS A 819 16.32 4.32 -8.70
N LYS A 820 16.54 3.33 -7.83
CA LYS A 820 17.63 2.35 -8.00
C LYS A 820 17.44 1.51 -9.28
N ILE A 821 16.21 1.09 -9.59
CA ILE A 821 15.89 0.39 -10.85
C ILE A 821 16.16 1.29 -12.05
N LYS A 822 15.65 2.53 -12.05
CA LYS A 822 15.91 3.49 -13.14
C LYS A 822 17.38 3.77 -13.32
N PHE A 823 18.12 3.96 -12.24
CA PHE A 823 19.56 4.21 -12.27
C PHE A 823 20.33 3.13 -13.04
N LEU A 824 19.93 1.85 -12.91
CA LEU A 824 20.53 0.77 -13.68
C LEU A 824 20.00 0.66 -15.12
N ILE A 825 18.71 0.91 -15.34
CA ILE A 825 18.07 0.84 -16.66
C ILE A 825 18.55 1.96 -17.57
N ASP A 826 18.56 3.21 -17.09
CA ASP A 826 18.85 4.41 -17.88
C ASP A 826 20.32 4.47 -18.34
N ARG A 827 21.21 3.73 -17.68
CA ARG A 827 22.62 3.57 -18.09
C ARG A 827 22.83 2.58 -19.22
N ASN A 828 21.79 1.83 -19.57
CA ASN A 828 21.82 0.85 -20.64
C ASN A 828 20.93 1.35 -21.80
N PRO A 829 21.51 1.87 -22.89
CA PRO A 829 20.74 2.44 -24.01
C PRO A 829 19.75 1.46 -24.64
N LYS A 830 19.99 0.14 -24.54
CA LYS A 830 19.06 -0.87 -25.06
C LYS A 830 17.80 -1.04 -24.21
N LEU A 831 17.80 -0.57 -22.96
CA LEU A 831 16.67 -0.62 -22.04
C LEU A 831 15.97 0.73 -21.91
N GLU A 832 16.45 1.76 -22.61
CA GLU A 832 15.82 3.08 -22.62
C GLU A 832 14.36 2.96 -23.12
N GLY A 833 13.42 3.52 -22.36
CA GLY A 833 11.98 3.44 -22.63
C GLY A 833 11.18 2.49 -21.73
N ILE A 834 11.83 1.67 -20.89
CA ILE A 834 11.13 0.90 -19.85
C ILE A 834 10.50 1.87 -18.85
N THR A 835 9.19 1.74 -18.62
CA THR A 835 8.50 2.56 -17.62
C THR A 835 8.69 1.95 -16.23
N VAL A 836 9.18 2.74 -15.27
CA VAL A 836 9.30 2.33 -13.84
C VAL A 836 8.50 3.30 -12.97
N GLY A 837 7.55 2.78 -12.19
CA GLY A 837 6.55 3.58 -11.48
C GLY A 837 5.83 2.86 -10.36
N SER A 838 4.98 3.58 -9.62
CA SER A 838 4.10 2.98 -8.61
C SER A 838 2.84 2.41 -9.25
N VAL A 839 2.06 1.64 -8.48
CA VAL A 839 0.78 1.08 -8.94
C VAL A 839 -0.17 2.18 -9.44
N GLU A 840 -0.22 3.31 -8.73
CA GLU A 840 -1.04 4.48 -9.07
C GLU A 840 -0.67 5.05 -10.45
N GLN A 841 0.62 5.10 -10.80
CA GLN A 841 1.08 5.60 -12.11
C GLN A 841 0.67 4.67 -13.26
N PHE A 842 0.61 3.37 -13.01
CA PHE A 842 0.22 2.36 -14.00
C PHE A 842 -1.30 2.16 -14.10
N GLN A 843 -2.09 2.83 -13.26
CA GLN A 843 -3.54 2.73 -13.35
C GLN A 843 -4.04 3.31 -14.69
N GLY A 844 -4.96 2.58 -15.34
CA GLY A 844 -5.42 2.89 -16.69
C GLY A 844 -4.43 2.54 -17.81
N GLN A 845 -3.16 2.24 -17.50
CA GLN A 845 -2.17 1.77 -18.46
C GLN A 845 -2.11 0.24 -18.51
N GLU A 846 -1.46 -0.29 -19.54
CA GLU A 846 -1.16 -1.71 -19.73
C GLU A 846 0.18 -1.87 -20.45
N ARG A 847 0.82 -3.03 -20.27
CA ARG A 847 2.09 -3.40 -20.91
C ARG A 847 2.08 -4.87 -21.29
N ARG A 848 2.87 -5.22 -22.32
CA ARG A 848 3.01 -6.61 -22.74
C ARG A 848 3.62 -7.45 -21.63
N VAL A 849 4.63 -6.89 -20.95
CA VAL A 849 5.25 -7.47 -19.76
C VAL A 849 5.13 -6.53 -18.57
N ILE A 850 4.75 -7.08 -17.41
CA ILE A 850 4.84 -6.39 -16.13
C ILE A 850 5.78 -7.15 -15.21
N ILE A 851 6.70 -6.41 -14.59
CA ILE A 851 7.57 -6.89 -13.52
C ILE A 851 7.19 -6.16 -12.24
N ILE A 852 6.92 -6.89 -11.16
CA ILE A 852 6.58 -6.35 -9.85
C ILE A 852 7.75 -6.62 -8.90
N SER A 853 8.31 -5.58 -8.28
CA SER A 853 9.29 -5.70 -7.18
C SER A 853 8.63 -5.30 -5.87
N THR A 854 8.64 -6.20 -4.88
CA THR A 854 7.91 -6.05 -3.60
C THR A 854 8.76 -5.45 -2.47
N VAL A 855 10.09 -5.51 -2.61
CA VAL A 855 11.14 -4.88 -1.79
C VAL A 855 11.33 -5.46 -0.40
N ARG A 856 10.26 -5.63 0.38
CA ARG A 856 10.36 -5.93 1.82
C ARG A 856 10.86 -7.34 2.07
N SER A 857 11.89 -7.48 2.92
CA SER A 857 12.53 -8.75 3.24
C SER A 857 12.85 -8.97 4.74
N ASN A 858 12.61 -7.98 5.61
CA ASN A 858 12.97 -8.05 7.03
C ASN A 858 11.84 -8.57 7.95
N GLU A 859 12.14 -9.64 8.68
CA GLU A 859 11.28 -10.33 9.66
C GLU A 859 11.28 -9.66 11.06
N ASN A 860 12.30 -8.88 11.44
CA ASN A 860 12.39 -8.31 12.79
C ASN A 860 11.35 -7.22 13.10
N TYR A 861 10.63 -6.72 12.08
CA TYR A 861 9.51 -5.78 12.24
C TYR A 861 8.14 -6.49 12.42
N ILE A 862 8.12 -7.82 12.58
CA ILE A 862 6.89 -8.65 12.74
C ILE A 862 6.11 -8.31 14.04
N VAL A 863 6.80 -7.90 15.11
CA VAL A 863 6.20 -7.70 16.44
C VAL A 863 5.36 -6.43 16.54
N SER A 864 5.65 -5.38 15.76
CA SER A 864 4.98 -4.08 15.93
C SER A 864 3.99 -3.73 14.83
N ASP A 865 4.04 -4.32 13.63
CA ASP A 865 3.21 -3.83 12.54
C ASP A 865 3.09 -4.80 11.36
N ILE A 866 2.33 -5.90 11.45
CA ILE A 866 1.99 -6.66 10.23
C ILE A 866 1.21 -5.77 9.24
N ARG A 867 0.46 -4.77 9.75
CA ARG A 867 -0.20 -3.73 8.95
C ARG A 867 0.67 -2.54 8.53
N ARG A 868 1.78 -2.18 9.20
CA ARG A 868 2.72 -1.14 8.66
C ARG A 868 3.93 -1.73 7.93
N SER A 869 4.35 -2.97 8.20
CA SER A 869 5.49 -3.64 7.56
C SER A 869 5.18 -4.02 6.11
N LEU A 870 3.99 -4.56 5.83
CA LEU A 870 3.50 -4.79 4.46
C LEU A 870 2.65 -3.63 3.93
N GLY A 871 2.42 -2.55 4.69
CA GLY A 871 1.25 -1.67 4.58
C GLY A 871 0.79 -1.24 3.17
N PHE A 872 1.71 -1.00 2.22
CA PHE A 872 1.35 -0.74 0.82
C PHE A 872 1.04 -2.00 0.02
N VAL A 873 1.81 -3.07 0.24
CA VAL A 873 1.77 -4.36 -0.46
C VAL A 873 0.55 -5.20 -0.06
N ALA A 874 0.05 -5.06 1.17
CA ALA A 874 -1.15 -5.75 1.66
C ALA A 874 -2.50 -5.14 1.19
N ASP A 875 -2.47 -4.02 0.44
CA ASP A 875 -3.69 -3.42 -0.07
C ASP A 875 -4.24 -4.24 -1.25
N GLN A 876 -5.42 -4.85 -1.05
CA GLN A 876 -6.05 -5.74 -2.02
C GLN A 876 -6.33 -5.07 -3.38
N ARG A 877 -6.65 -3.76 -3.39
CA ARG A 877 -6.92 -3.01 -4.62
C ARG A 877 -5.64 -2.74 -5.39
N ARG A 878 -4.54 -2.42 -4.69
CA ARG A 878 -3.20 -2.29 -5.32
C ARG A 878 -2.72 -3.60 -5.90
N PHE A 879 -2.88 -4.70 -5.16
CA PHE A 879 -2.59 -6.03 -5.66
C PHE A 879 -3.34 -6.32 -6.96
N ASN A 880 -4.66 -6.14 -6.96
CA ASN A 880 -5.51 -6.36 -8.14
C ASN A 880 -5.06 -5.49 -9.33
N VAL A 881 -4.82 -4.18 -9.12
CA VAL A 881 -4.34 -3.31 -10.19
C VAL A 881 -3.00 -3.79 -10.74
N ALA A 882 -2.02 -4.09 -9.87
CA ALA A 882 -0.66 -4.43 -10.27
C ALA A 882 -0.60 -5.70 -11.13
N ILE A 883 -1.27 -6.78 -10.72
CA ILE A 883 -1.23 -8.05 -11.47
C ILE A 883 -2.05 -8.00 -12.77
N THR A 884 -3.07 -7.12 -12.85
CA THR A 884 -3.94 -6.96 -14.03
C THR A 884 -3.43 -5.93 -15.05
N ARG A 885 -2.18 -5.46 -14.91
CA ARG A 885 -1.52 -4.59 -15.90
C ARG A 885 -0.86 -5.36 -17.04
N ALA A 886 -0.55 -6.65 -16.83
CA ALA A 886 0.15 -7.49 -17.79
C ALA A 886 -0.79 -8.01 -18.88
N GLN A 887 -0.36 -7.91 -20.14
CA GLN A 887 -1.06 -8.54 -21.26
C GLN A 887 -0.59 -9.99 -21.49
N ALA A 888 0.73 -10.22 -21.56
CA ALA A 888 1.29 -11.49 -22.00
C ALA A 888 2.26 -12.17 -21.03
N LEU A 889 2.90 -11.44 -20.11
CA LEU A 889 3.81 -12.02 -19.11
C LEU A 889 3.80 -11.20 -17.82
N LEU A 890 3.63 -11.88 -16.69
CA LEU A 890 3.73 -11.31 -15.34
C LEU A 890 4.93 -11.92 -14.61
N ILE A 891 5.85 -11.07 -14.14
CA ILE A 891 6.98 -11.48 -13.30
C ILE A 891 6.84 -10.77 -11.95
N VAL A 892 6.90 -11.53 -10.86
CA VAL A 892 6.89 -11.01 -9.50
C VAL A 892 8.19 -11.39 -8.82
N VAL A 893 8.89 -10.41 -8.26
CA VAL A 893 10.14 -10.56 -7.52
C VAL A 893 9.89 -10.13 -6.08
N GLY A 894 10.15 -11.02 -5.13
CA GLY A 894 9.89 -10.73 -3.72
C GLY A 894 10.25 -11.83 -2.75
N ASN A 895 10.22 -11.49 -1.47
CA ASN A 895 10.48 -12.44 -0.39
C ASN A 895 9.22 -13.26 -0.05
N PRO A 896 9.21 -14.58 -0.32
CA PRO A 896 8.03 -15.42 -0.11
C PRO A 896 7.65 -15.53 1.36
N THR A 897 8.61 -15.48 2.29
CA THR A 897 8.36 -15.60 3.73
C THR A 897 7.65 -14.36 4.29
N VAL A 898 8.00 -13.17 3.79
CA VAL A 898 7.35 -11.91 4.21
C VAL A 898 5.98 -11.76 3.55
N LEU A 899 5.86 -12.10 2.26
CA LEU A 899 4.61 -11.96 1.52
C LEU A 899 3.55 -12.99 1.96
N SER A 900 3.97 -14.19 2.41
CA SER A 900 3.03 -15.23 2.85
C SER A 900 2.28 -14.87 4.13
N LEU A 901 2.69 -13.80 4.84
CA LEU A 901 1.96 -13.25 5.99
C LEU A 901 0.59 -12.67 5.58
N ASP A 902 0.46 -12.19 4.34
CA ASP A 902 -0.81 -11.74 3.80
C ASP A 902 -1.55 -12.89 3.08
N PRO A 903 -2.79 -13.24 3.47
CA PRO A 903 -3.52 -14.36 2.88
C PRO A 903 -3.76 -14.25 1.37
N LEU A 904 -3.90 -13.02 0.85
CA LEU A 904 -4.11 -12.78 -0.57
C LEU A 904 -2.83 -13.07 -1.37
N TRP A 905 -1.68 -12.60 -0.90
CA TRP A 905 -0.37 -12.95 -1.46
C TRP A 905 -0.06 -14.43 -1.33
N ARG A 906 -0.35 -15.05 -0.17
CA ARG A 906 -0.18 -16.50 0.01
C ARG A 906 -1.03 -17.30 -0.97
N GLY A 907 -2.30 -16.93 -1.14
CA GLY A 907 -3.17 -17.55 -2.15
C GLY A 907 -2.63 -17.43 -3.57
N PHE A 908 -2.11 -16.26 -3.93
CA PHE A 908 -1.50 -16.05 -5.25
C PHE A 908 -0.24 -16.88 -5.44
N MET A 909 0.65 -16.93 -4.45
CA MET A 909 1.87 -17.74 -4.49
C MET A 909 1.55 -19.24 -4.59
N ASN A 910 0.55 -19.74 -3.84
CA ASN A 910 0.09 -21.12 -3.94
C ASN A 910 -0.40 -21.44 -5.36
N TYR A 911 -1.20 -20.55 -5.96
CA TYR A 911 -1.65 -20.70 -7.34
C TYR A 911 -0.47 -20.78 -8.32
N VAL A 912 0.51 -19.87 -8.23
CA VAL A 912 1.68 -19.86 -9.11
C VAL A 912 2.55 -21.11 -8.92
N TYR A 913 2.78 -21.51 -7.66
CA TYR A 913 3.59 -22.68 -7.33
C TYR A 913 2.96 -23.98 -7.85
N LEU A 914 1.67 -24.22 -7.57
CA LEU A 914 0.94 -25.42 -8.04
C LEU A 914 0.85 -25.51 -9.56
N ARG A 915 0.85 -24.37 -10.26
CA ARG A 915 0.87 -24.31 -11.72
C ARG A 915 2.27 -24.42 -12.31
N GLY A 916 3.32 -24.39 -11.48
CA GLY A 916 4.72 -24.58 -11.88
C GLY A 916 5.39 -23.31 -12.40
N GLY A 917 4.98 -22.12 -11.96
CA GLY A 917 5.57 -20.82 -12.34
C GLY A 917 6.59 -20.27 -11.34
N TRP A 918 7.29 -21.12 -10.61
CA TRP A 918 8.18 -20.71 -9.50
C TRP A 918 9.67 -20.69 -9.88
N LYS A 919 10.44 -19.70 -9.39
CA LYS A 919 11.92 -19.63 -9.43
C LYS A 919 12.50 -19.13 -8.10
N GLY A 920 13.78 -19.39 -7.86
CA GLY A 920 14.52 -18.92 -6.69
C GLY A 920 14.17 -19.72 -5.42
N ARG A 921 14.12 -19.02 -4.27
CA ARG A 921 13.89 -19.63 -2.95
C ARG A 921 12.58 -20.42 -2.93
N LYS A 922 12.65 -21.70 -2.56
CA LYS A 922 11.47 -22.57 -2.40
C LYS A 922 10.63 -22.15 -1.20
N ILE A 923 9.33 -22.42 -1.27
CA ILE A 923 8.40 -22.26 -0.15
C ILE A 923 8.62 -23.33 0.91
N ASP A 924 8.40 -22.99 2.16
CA ASP A 924 8.52 -23.87 3.34
C ASP A 924 7.16 -24.31 3.91
N TRP A 925 6.05 -23.92 3.27
CA TRP A 925 4.70 -24.34 3.61
C TRP A 925 4.10 -25.26 2.53
N ASP A 926 3.10 -26.05 2.90
CA ASP A 926 2.30 -26.84 1.95
C ASP A 926 1.37 -25.90 1.14
N PRO A 927 1.56 -25.77 -0.19
CA PRO A 927 0.73 -24.90 -1.03
C PRO A 927 -0.69 -25.46 -1.27
N ALA A 928 -0.92 -26.75 -1.01
CA ALA A 928 -2.24 -27.38 -1.16
C ALA A 928 -3.09 -27.26 0.11
N ALA A 929 -2.50 -26.86 1.24
CA ALA A 929 -3.23 -26.66 2.48
C ALA A 929 -4.31 -25.56 2.34
N PRO A 930 -5.51 -25.76 2.91
CA PRO A 930 -6.58 -24.78 2.85
C PRO A 930 -6.16 -23.48 3.52
N LEU A 931 -6.47 -22.35 2.86
CA LEU A 931 -6.29 -21.02 3.43
C LEU A 931 -7.60 -20.62 4.11
N ASP A 932 -7.66 -20.66 5.43
CA ASP A 932 -8.81 -20.16 6.17
C ASP A 932 -8.85 -18.63 6.11
N ALA A 933 -9.59 -18.10 5.13
CA ALA A 933 -9.73 -16.66 4.87
C ALA A 933 -10.44 -15.89 6.01
N ASP A 934 -11.11 -16.59 6.93
CA ASP A 934 -11.91 -16.03 8.03
C ASP A 934 -11.17 -15.97 9.37
N VAL A 935 -9.86 -16.22 9.40
CA VAL A 935 -9.06 -16.29 10.64
C VAL A 935 -8.24 -14.99 10.83
N PRO A 936 -8.65 -14.07 11.74
CA PRO A 936 -7.80 -12.94 12.17
C PRO A 936 -6.50 -13.38 12.85
N SER A 937 -6.38 -14.69 13.10
CA SER A 937 -5.30 -15.37 13.81
C SER A 937 -4.22 -15.96 12.90
N TYR A 938 -4.25 -15.81 11.58
CA TYR A 938 -3.14 -16.30 10.75
C TYR A 938 -1.82 -15.60 11.13
N ASP A 939 -1.89 -14.30 11.46
CA ASP A 939 -0.82 -13.53 12.11
C ASP A 939 -0.39 -14.13 13.46
N ALA A 940 -1.34 -14.59 14.27
CA ALA A 940 -1.07 -15.17 15.59
C ALA A 940 -0.57 -16.62 15.50
N GLU A 941 -0.95 -17.35 14.46
CA GLU A 941 -0.52 -18.71 14.14
C GLU A 941 0.89 -18.72 13.58
N MET A 942 1.24 -17.78 12.68
CA MET A 942 2.62 -17.56 12.23
C MET A 942 3.50 -17.01 13.35
N ARG A 943 3.00 -16.14 14.24
CA ARG A 943 3.72 -15.76 15.48
C ARG A 943 3.90 -16.95 16.42
N SER A 944 2.87 -17.78 16.56
CA SER A 944 2.95 -19.01 17.34
C SER A 944 3.92 -20.00 16.69
N GLN A 945 4.01 -20.04 15.36
CA GLN A 945 4.97 -20.87 14.65
C GLN A 945 6.39 -20.32 14.82
N ALA A 946 6.65 -19.04 14.61
CA ALA A 946 7.96 -18.42 14.85
C ALA A 946 8.40 -18.53 16.32
N ALA A 947 7.46 -18.41 17.27
CA ALA A 947 7.71 -18.63 18.69
C ALA A 947 7.99 -20.12 18.98
N ARG A 948 7.23 -21.05 18.37
CA ARG A 948 7.47 -22.50 18.46
C ARG A 948 8.81 -22.88 17.85
N ASP A 949 9.19 -22.31 16.72
CA ASP A 949 10.49 -22.54 16.05
C ASP A 949 11.64 -21.98 16.90
N SER A 950 11.45 -20.82 17.54
CA SER A 950 12.43 -20.23 18.48
C SER A 950 12.53 -21.03 19.79
N GLU A 951 11.41 -21.52 20.30
CA GLU A 951 11.33 -22.36 21.50
C GLU A 951 11.93 -23.74 21.22
N GLU A 952 11.65 -24.34 20.07
CA GLU A 952 12.26 -25.57 19.58
C GLU A 952 13.76 -25.40 19.37
N MET A 953 14.22 -24.26 18.83
CA MET A 953 15.64 -23.92 18.74
C MET A 953 16.28 -23.88 20.12
N ILE A 954 15.70 -23.17 21.08
CA ILE A 954 16.22 -23.11 22.46
C ILE A 954 16.15 -24.47 23.14
N ALA A 955 15.08 -25.24 22.93
CA ALA A 955 14.93 -26.59 23.47
C ALA A 955 15.94 -27.56 22.88
N ARG A 956 16.26 -27.48 21.59
CA ARG A 956 17.33 -28.25 20.94
C ARG A 956 18.70 -27.84 21.46
N LEU A 957 18.97 -26.54 21.61
CA LEU A 957 20.21 -26.04 22.22
C LEU A 957 20.35 -26.54 23.67
N LYS A 958 19.28 -26.50 24.46
CA LYS A 958 19.25 -27.04 25.84
C LYS A 958 19.38 -28.57 25.89
N ALA A 959 18.70 -29.29 25.00
CA ALA A 959 18.79 -30.75 24.91
C ALA A 959 20.19 -31.22 24.50
N MET A 960 20.92 -30.45 23.69
CA MET A 960 22.32 -30.72 23.37
C MET A 960 23.25 -30.57 24.58
N ILE A 961 22.94 -29.67 25.52
CA ILE A 961 23.66 -29.55 26.79
C ILE A 961 23.35 -30.78 27.68
N VAL A 962 22.10 -31.24 27.69
CA VAL A 962 21.65 -32.35 28.56
C VAL A 962 22.07 -33.73 28.05
N LYS A 963 21.91 -34.05 26.76
CA LYS A 963 22.28 -35.36 26.19
C LYS A 963 23.74 -35.72 26.38
N LYS A 964 24.63 -34.73 26.42
CA LYS A 964 26.07 -34.97 26.60
C LYS A 964 26.48 -35.16 28.06
N HIS A 965 25.61 -34.84 29.02
CA HIS A 965 25.80 -35.24 30.41
C HIS A 965 25.50 -36.74 30.63
N GLU A 966 24.75 -37.39 29.73
CA GLU A 966 24.41 -38.82 29.83
C GLU A 966 25.40 -39.72 29.04
N ASP A 967 26.05 -39.21 28.00
CA ASP A 967 26.95 -40.00 27.12
C ASP A 967 28.46 -39.93 27.50
N GLU A 968 28.86 -39.19 28.53
CA GLU A 968 30.28 -38.96 28.88
C GLU A 968 30.52 -38.94 30.41
N ASP A 969 30.55 -40.13 31.04
CA ASP A 969 31.48 -40.37 32.15
C ASP A 969 32.90 -40.35 31.56
N LEU A 970 33.46 -39.15 31.41
CA LEU A 970 34.84 -38.97 30.95
C LEU A 970 35.79 -39.51 32.01
N ASP A 971 36.44 -40.63 31.72
CA ASP A 971 37.72 -41.03 32.33
C ASP A 971 38.75 -39.92 32.04
N ILE A 972 39.10 -39.18 33.09
CA ILE A 972 40.03 -38.03 33.04
C ILE A 972 41.51 -38.48 33.06
N ASP A 973 41.81 -39.78 33.09
CA ASP A 973 43.17 -40.29 33.36
C ASP A 973 44.05 -40.58 32.13
N ALA A 974 43.68 -40.14 30.93
CA ALA A 974 44.47 -40.45 29.71
C ALA A 974 44.88 -39.23 28.86
N LEU A 975 45.11 -38.07 29.48
CA LEU A 975 45.60 -36.88 28.76
C LEU A 975 46.74 -36.19 29.51
N ASP A 976 47.88 -36.88 29.65
CA ASP A 976 49.16 -36.18 29.63
C ASP A 976 50.33 -37.09 29.16
N VAL A 977 51.28 -36.47 28.45
CA VAL A 977 52.62 -36.94 28.03
C VAL A 977 52.66 -37.98 26.89
N SER A 978 53.08 -37.68 25.65
CA SER A 978 54.39 -37.14 25.24
C SER A 978 54.36 -36.76 23.75
N ASP A 979 54.77 -35.52 23.44
CA ASP A 979 55.36 -35.18 22.14
C ASP A 979 56.88 -35.12 22.35
N GLU A 980 57.61 -36.16 21.97
CA GLU A 980 59.04 -36.09 21.67
C GLU A 980 59.30 -36.55 20.24
N GLU A 981 60.24 -35.86 19.62
CA GLU A 981 60.62 -35.83 18.20
C GLU A 981 61.09 -37.19 17.65
N GLY A 982 60.91 -37.42 16.34
CA GLY A 982 61.58 -38.55 15.67
C GLY A 982 61.16 -38.81 14.22
N SER A 983 62.00 -38.31 13.32
CA SER A 983 62.20 -38.60 11.88
C SER A 983 61.75 -39.94 11.25
N GLU A 984 61.29 -39.79 10.00
CA GLU A 984 61.58 -40.57 8.77
C GLU A 984 61.23 -42.07 8.60
N ASP A 985 60.66 -42.30 7.40
CA ASP A 985 60.72 -43.48 6.52
C ASP A 985 59.90 -44.76 6.77
N GLY A 986 59.17 -45.15 5.70
CA GLY A 986 59.32 -46.50 5.14
C GLY A 986 58.18 -47.52 5.31
N ALA A 987 57.40 -47.68 4.24
CA ALA A 987 56.95 -48.95 3.63
C ALA A 987 56.05 -49.99 4.36
N ALA A 988 54.93 -50.29 3.68
CA ALA A 988 54.40 -51.61 3.28
C ALA A 988 53.81 -52.63 4.30
N GLY A 989 52.70 -53.27 3.86
CA GLY A 989 52.18 -54.58 4.32
C GLY A 989 51.02 -54.47 5.33
N ALA A 990 49.74 -54.63 4.99
CA ALA A 990 49.01 -55.81 4.53
C ALA A 990 48.78 -56.88 5.62
N VAL A 991 47.50 -57.30 5.75
CA VAL A 991 47.02 -58.59 6.31
C VAL A 991 47.03 -58.62 7.87
N GLU A 992 46.06 -59.10 8.67
CA GLU A 992 44.95 -60.05 8.55
C GLU A 992 43.94 -59.76 9.71
N ARG A 993 42.64 -60.00 9.48
CA ARG A 993 41.67 -60.36 10.54
C ARG A 993 42.02 -61.79 11.01
N PRO A 994 41.74 -62.28 12.25
CA PRO A 994 40.36 -62.68 12.61
C PRO A 994 40.03 -62.81 14.13
N ILE A 995 38.75 -62.69 14.55
CA ILE A 995 37.85 -63.79 15.00
C ILE A 995 37.69 -63.95 16.55
N ILE A 996 36.45 -63.71 17.00
CA ILE A 996 35.58 -64.51 17.90
C ILE A 996 35.96 -64.73 19.39
N ARG A 997 35.09 -64.28 20.31
CA ARG A 997 34.16 -65.05 21.21
C ARG A 997 33.64 -64.09 22.32
N GLU A 998 32.33 -63.87 22.48
CA GLU A 998 31.37 -64.65 23.32
C GLU A 998 31.78 -64.67 24.81
N TYR A 999 30.96 -64.40 25.84
CA TYR A 999 29.50 -64.45 26.05
C TYR A 999 29.13 -63.57 27.28
N GLU A 1000 27.84 -63.25 27.38
CA GLU A 1000 27.06 -62.58 28.45
C GLU A 1000 26.65 -61.12 28.22
#